data_AF-A0AAV3UP14-F1
#
_entry.id   AF-A0AAV3UP14-F1
#
_cell.length_a   1.000
_cell.length_b   1.000
_cell.length_c   1.000
_cell.angle_alpha   90.00
_cell.angle_beta   90.00
_cell.angle_gamma   90.00
#
_symmetry.space_group_name_H-M   'P 1'
#
loop_
_entity.id
_entity.type
_entity.pdbx_description
1 polymer ?
#
loop_
_entity_poly.entity_id
_entity_poly.type
_entity_poly.pdbx_seq_one_letter_code
_entity_poly.pdbx_strand_id
1 'polypeptide(L)'
;MPSRSEYKLEARILHIGDSHVEIGNSGDVERATGEREIVDNLGTVGCILCEHAPPDYDARSSLETVRKHDSNLPVLVLTDDETVIADVLAGDATDCVRPDRPELLTHRIERTIEQYRDQHARSRTEALLAGMPDAIVRICEDGIIKCANDGVERIFGYAPDDLVGSPLTELIPKRLQSTYRKSLARYVETGERQVDWEYVETTAQHRNGGEIPVALSFREGEYDGERAITGIIRDISKRKRVEAKLEQSRERYRKVIETSPEALLVADTETGTIVEANPAAETLLGRPRDEIVGMHHSEIHPAERRAFYRHIFDQHAERGGVTKDATGVKIARPDGTEIPVEVSSNVAEFGDQQVLHAIFKDVSERNERERNLDRLRSATRDLMRAETKEEICEIAVSAASELLDLSLCGIYLVDPEECVLRPAVVTEQTEEIPDEIPEFEAERALAWSVFESGEATVFEDLKDEPRGYNPETPVETELILPLADHGVFLAGSVFETELDEHVHDLAEILAANVQSALDRAEREETLSKHREELEELNRINAVIRDVDRTLVQATNRGEIESAVAERLVTVEPYQFTWVGEYDANSKSVHPVAHAGDEDGKRYLESVIRPDDEGRGPATKALETRSVVVIADTATDPTFESWREASLDKGFRSLAAIPIRYDETCYGVLVVHANRTGAFDSRERAVLAELGETIGLAIAGIESRKALVSDCVVEVEIESKDADNLFVQLPQEVGCELGLLGTTLTSDGSLLCFVTVSDAQSSDVLDWVSEFEQIADSRILHETEMECVIELRYERAPFVTALADRGATIASAEADEDGGRAVVELPTTANVRGTVETIREMYPDVRVVAQREREKPEPTVTEFRTTLDESLTDCQWAALETAYLAGFFEWPRNSTGEDVAASLGVSPPTFHQHLRRAQSKLLGTFFDR
;
A
#
# COMPACT_ATOMS: atom_id res chain seq x y z
N MET A 1 7.63 -91.30 103.14
CA MET A 1 8.13 -92.16 102.04
C MET A 1 7.08 -92.20 100.94
N PRO A 2 7.26 -91.46 99.84
CA PRO A 2 6.64 -91.74 98.55
C PRO A 2 7.56 -92.68 97.74
N SER A 3 6.95 -93.58 96.97
CA SER A 3 7.60 -94.52 96.07
C SER A 3 8.44 -93.81 95.01
N ARG A 4 9.71 -94.23 94.85
CA ARG A 4 10.57 -93.86 93.72
C ARG A 4 9.85 -94.22 92.41
N SER A 5 9.39 -93.23 91.66
CA SER A 5 9.04 -93.42 90.25
C SER A 5 10.33 -93.57 89.44
N GLU A 6 10.45 -94.67 88.73
CA GLU A 6 11.52 -94.95 87.77
C GLU A 6 11.51 -93.84 86.69
N TYR A 7 12.58 -93.04 86.65
CA TYR A 7 12.83 -92.12 85.55
C TYR A 7 13.19 -92.94 84.31
N LYS A 8 12.56 -92.60 83.18
CA LYS A 8 12.67 -93.33 81.90
C LYS A 8 13.47 -92.45 80.94
N LEU A 9 14.60 -92.95 80.44
CA LEU A 9 15.50 -92.22 79.53
C LEU A 9 14.92 -92.17 78.10
N GLU A 10 14.24 -91.07 77.73
CA GLU A 10 13.73 -90.86 76.36
C GLU A 10 14.79 -90.25 75.42
N ALA A 11 15.99 -90.83 75.38
CA ALA A 11 17.03 -90.41 74.44
C ALA A 11 17.78 -91.63 73.89
N ARG A 12 17.93 -91.69 72.56
CA ARG A 12 18.83 -92.65 71.89
C ARG A 12 20.27 -92.23 72.18
N ILE A 13 21.10 -93.18 72.58
CA ILE A 13 22.50 -92.95 72.93
C ILE A 13 23.36 -93.70 71.91
N LEU A 14 24.38 -93.05 71.37
CA LEU A 14 25.35 -93.71 70.49
C LEU A 14 26.61 -94.02 71.28
N HIS A 15 26.92 -95.29 71.45
CA HIS A 15 28.15 -95.76 72.07
C HIS A 15 29.23 -96.01 71.01
N ILE A 16 30.33 -95.28 71.11
CA ILE A 16 31.53 -95.38 70.27
C ILE A 16 32.62 -96.08 71.11
N GLY A 17 32.71 -97.39 70.97
CA GLY A 17 33.59 -98.23 71.79
C GLY A 17 33.30 -99.72 71.63
N ASP A 18 34.21 -100.55 72.17
CA ASP A 18 34.09 -102.00 72.03
C ASP A 18 33.46 -102.72 73.22
N SER A 19 33.39 -102.05 74.37
CA SER A 19 32.85 -102.63 75.59
C SER A 19 31.33 -102.73 75.51
N HIS A 20 30.80 -103.78 76.14
CA HIS A 20 29.37 -103.84 76.40
C HIS A 20 29.06 -102.94 77.58
N VAL A 21 28.38 -101.82 77.33
CA VAL A 21 27.95 -100.89 78.37
C VAL A 21 26.47 -101.15 78.66
N GLU A 22 26.19 -101.71 79.83
CA GLU A 22 24.80 -101.84 80.32
C GLU A 22 24.37 -100.51 80.96
N ILE A 23 23.48 -99.78 80.27
CA ILE A 23 22.77 -98.64 80.84
C ILE A 23 21.43 -99.17 81.35
N GLY A 24 21.19 -99.09 82.66
CA GLY A 24 20.03 -99.74 83.29
C GLY A 24 18.69 -99.43 82.60
N ASN A 25 17.93 -100.50 82.31
CA ASN A 25 16.51 -100.62 81.90
C ASN A 25 15.79 -99.53 81.09
N SER A 26 16.45 -98.53 80.51
CA SER A 26 15.70 -97.36 80.02
C SER A 26 16.34 -96.50 78.92
N GLY A 27 17.48 -96.84 78.34
CA GLY A 27 18.03 -96.13 77.16
C GLY A 27 18.27 -97.09 75.99
N ASP A 28 17.90 -96.68 74.78
CA ASP A 28 18.21 -97.41 73.54
C ASP A 28 19.64 -97.04 73.12
N VAL A 29 20.57 -97.96 73.35
CA VAL A 29 22.01 -97.75 73.11
C VAL A 29 22.39 -98.42 71.80
N GLU A 30 22.68 -97.62 70.78
CA GLU A 30 23.21 -98.11 69.52
C GLU A 30 24.74 -98.05 69.55
N ARG A 31 25.38 -99.10 69.07
CA ARG A 31 26.83 -99.18 69.00
C ARG A 31 27.28 -98.82 67.60
N ALA A 32 28.26 -97.93 67.50
CA ALA A 32 28.95 -97.63 66.25
C ALA A 32 30.45 -97.92 66.40
N THR A 33 30.99 -98.62 65.42
CA THR A 33 32.39 -99.08 65.38
C THR A 33 33.17 -98.50 64.20
N GLY A 34 32.54 -97.69 63.35
CA GLY A 34 33.19 -97.00 62.25
C GLY A 34 32.59 -95.64 61.91
N GLU A 35 33.35 -94.79 61.22
CA GLU A 35 32.97 -93.41 60.89
C GLU A 35 31.64 -93.32 60.13
N ARG A 36 31.37 -94.28 59.25
CA ARG A 36 30.11 -94.35 58.49
C ARG A 36 28.90 -94.64 59.40
N GLU A 37 29.04 -95.55 60.36
CA GLU A 37 27.98 -95.86 61.33
C GLU A 37 27.75 -94.69 62.29
N ILE A 38 28.79 -93.91 62.61
CA ILE A 38 28.66 -92.68 63.39
C ILE A 38 27.83 -91.66 62.61
N VAL A 39 28.19 -91.39 61.35
CA VAL A 39 27.45 -90.44 60.48
C VAL A 39 26.01 -90.88 60.21
N ASP A 40 25.77 -92.17 60.00
CA ASP A 40 24.42 -92.68 59.72
C ASP A 40 23.47 -92.52 60.93
N ASN A 41 24.00 -92.49 62.15
CA ASN A 41 23.20 -92.30 63.37
C ASN A 41 23.16 -90.84 63.87
N LEU A 42 24.08 -90.00 63.41
CA LEU A 42 24.12 -88.56 63.73
C LEU A 42 22.81 -87.89 63.27
N GLY A 43 22.11 -87.24 64.20
CA GLY A 43 20.80 -86.60 63.99
C GLY A 43 19.59 -87.35 64.56
N THR A 44 19.74 -88.61 64.96
CA THR A 44 18.69 -89.38 65.66
C THR A 44 19.01 -89.67 67.13
N VAL A 45 20.22 -89.32 67.54
CA VAL A 45 20.82 -89.59 68.84
C VAL A 45 20.83 -88.31 69.68
N GLY A 46 20.53 -88.42 70.97
CA GLY A 46 20.50 -87.30 71.92
C GLY A 46 21.77 -87.12 72.74
N CYS A 47 22.67 -88.10 72.77
CA CYS A 47 23.96 -88.06 73.47
C CYS A 47 24.93 -89.11 72.91
N ILE A 48 26.22 -88.79 72.90
CA ILE A 48 27.29 -89.73 72.51
C ILE A 48 28.05 -90.19 73.74
N LEU A 49 28.35 -91.48 73.80
CA LEU A 49 29.17 -92.11 74.82
C LEU A 49 30.43 -92.69 74.14
N CYS A 50 31.63 -92.22 74.49
CA CYS A 50 32.86 -92.58 73.78
C CYS A 50 33.90 -93.17 74.72
N GLU A 51 34.52 -94.31 74.38
CA GLU A 51 35.63 -94.87 75.15
C GLU A 51 36.94 -94.09 74.91
N HIS A 52 37.72 -93.88 75.96
CA HIS A 52 38.93 -93.06 75.87
C HIS A 52 40.08 -93.70 75.05
N ALA A 53 40.24 -95.02 75.08
CA ALA A 53 41.30 -95.75 74.37
C ALA A 53 40.81 -97.11 73.84
N PRO A 54 39.94 -97.13 72.81
CA PRO A 54 39.47 -98.38 72.22
C PRO A 54 40.62 -99.11 71.49
N PRO A 55 40.73 -100.45 71.61
CA PRO A 55 41.88 -101.20 71.11
C PRO A 55 42.06 -101.18 69.58
N ASP A 56 40.98 -100.97 68.83
CA ASP A 56 40.96 -101.03 67.36
C ASP A 56 40.59 -99.69 66.67
N TYR A 57 40.56 -98.55 67.40
CA TYR A 57 40.06 -97.27 66.85
C TYR A 57 40.71 -96.00 67.43
N ASP A 58 40.75 -94.89 66.67
CA ASP A 58 41.22 -93.57 67.14
C ASP A 58 40.07 -92.68 67.64
N ALA A 59 39.83 -92.69 68.95
CA ALA A 59 38.76 -91.92 69.61
C ALA A 59 38.74 -90.43 69.22
N ARG A 60 39.90 -89.84 68.93
CA ARG A 60 40.02 -88.42 68.57
C ARG A 60 39.37 -88.12 67.21
N SER A 61 39.63 -88.97 66.22
CA SER A 61 39.05 -88.84 64.87
C SER A 61 37.51 -88.94 64.89
N SER A 62 36.96 -89.87 65.69
CA SER A 62 35.50 -89.97 65.89
C SER A 62 34.87 -88.70 66.45
N LEU A 63 35.48 -88.13 67.49
CA LEU A 63 34.97 -86.93 68.14
C LEU A 63 35.04 -85.71 67.20
N GLU A 64 36.08 -85.60 66.37
CA GLU A 64 36.14 -84.59 65.32
C GLU A 64 35.03 -84.75 64.28
N THR A 65 34.68 -85.98 63.87
CA THR A 65 33.58 -86.23 62.92
C THR A 65 32.22 -85.87 63.51
N VAL A 66 31.99 -86.16 64.80
CA VAL A 66 30.79 -85.71 65.53
C VAL A 66 30.69 -84.19 65.54
N ARG A 67 31.76 -83.50 65.95
CA ARG A 67 31.78 -82.04 66.10
C ARG A 67 31.62 -81.30 64.76
N LYS A 68 32.06 -81.90 63.65
CA LYS A 68 31.78 -81.38 62.29
C LYS A 68 30.31 -81.40 61.92
N HIS A 69 29.53 -82.38 62.40
CA HIS A 69 28.13 -82.54 62.04
C HIS A 69 27.17 -81.84 63.01
N ASP A 70 27.46 -81.93 64.31
CA ASP A 70 26.72 -81.20 65.34
C ASP A 70 27.70 -80.70 66.41
N SER A 71 28.03 -79.41 66.32
CA SER A 71 28.96 -78.77 67.24
C SER A 71 28.49 -78.79 68.70
N ASN A 72 27.19 -78.91 68.96
CA ASN A 72 26.63 -78.77 70.31
C ASN A 72 26.14 -80.10 70.92
N LEU A 73 26.13 -81.21 70.17
CA LEU A 73 25.68 -82.51 70.69
C LEU A 73 26.47 -82.93 71.94
N PRO A 74 25.82 -83.43 73.01
CA PRO A 74 26.52 -83.77 74.24
C PRO A 74 27.35 -85.07 74.06
N VAL A 75 28.60 -85.03 74.53
CA VAL A 75 29.56 -86.13 74.44
C VAL A 75 30.05 -86.48 75.86
N LEU A 76 29.81 -87.71 76.30
CA LEU A 76 30.39 -88.28 77.52
C LEU A 76 31.52 -89.25 77.19
N VAL A 77 32.64 -89.13 77.89
CA VAL A 77 33.79 -90.04 77.71
C VAL A 77 33.91 -91.04 78.87
N LEU A 78 34.11 -92.31 78.53
CA LEU A 78 34.35 -93.41 79.46
C LEU A 78 35.85 -93.64 79.66
N THR A 79 36.33 -93.46 80.88
CA THR A 79 37.73 -93.74 81.25
C THR A 79 37.86 -94.12 82.73
N ASP A 80 38.72 -95.10 83.03
CA ASP A 80 39.11 -95.46 84.40
C ASP A 80 40.36 -94.69 84.87
N ASP A 81 41.09 -94.07 83.93
CA ASP A 81 42.34 -93.37 84.19
C ASP A 81 42.08 -91.95 84.70
N GLU A 82 42.38 -91.74 85.99
CA GLU A 82 42.22 -90.46 86.68
C GLU A 82 43.15 -89.38 86.13
N THR A 83 44.28 -89.76 85.51
CA THR A 83 45.23 -88.80 84.95
C THR A 83 44.75 -88.16 83.66
N VAL A 84 43.77 -88.77 82.97
CA VAL A 84 43.32 -88.32 81.65
C VAL A 84 41.98 -87.57 81.68
N ILE A 85 41.29 -87.56 82.82
CA ILE A 85 40.01 -86.86 83.02
C ILE A 85 40.12 -85.35 82.71
N ALA A 86 41.22 -84.71 83.15
CA ALA A 86 41.41 -83.27 82.93
C ALA A 86 41.66 -82.92 81.45
N ASP A 87 42.44 -83.75 80.73
CA ASP A 87 42.73 -83.56 79.31
C ASP A 87 41.49 -83.79 78.44
N VAL A 88 40.62 -84.72 78.83
CA VAL A 88 39.37 -85.01 78.12
C VAL A 88 38.33 -83.91 78.30
N LEU A 89 38.17 -83.36 79.51
CA LEU A 89 37.26 -82.22 79.71
C LEU A 89 37.78 -80.92 79.08
N ALA A 90 39.10 -80.79 78.90
CA ALA A 90 39.69 -79.72 78.11
C ALA A 90 39.52 -79.95 76.58
N GLY A 91 39.36 -81.22 76.16
CA GLY A 91 39.20 -81.63 74.77
C GLY A 91 37.76 -81.99 74.43
N ASP A 92 36.93 -80.98 74.14
CA ASP A 92 35.58 -81.07 73.54
C ASP A 92 34.58 -82.10 74.11
N ALA A 93 34.87 -82.77 75.23
CA ALA A 93 33.94 -83.64 75.93
C ALA A 93 33.06 -82.82 76.89
N THR A 94 31.78 -83.16 76.98
CA THR A 94 30.81 -82.48 77.84
C THR A 94 30.89 -82.95 79.29
N ASP A 95 31.16 -84.24 79.52
CA ASP A 95 31.42 -84.82 80.85
C ASP A 95 32.23 -86.12 80.73
N CYS A 96 32.74 -86.66 81.84
CA CYS A 96 33.45 -87.94 81.89
C CYS A 96 32.93 -88.87 83.00
N VAL A 97 32.88 -90.18 82.74
CA VAL A 97 32.35 -91.19 83.67
C VAL A 97 33.27 -92.41 83.72
N ARG A 98 33.42 -93.01 84.90
CA ARG A 98 34.14 -94.29 85.08
C ARG A 98 33.24 -95.48 84.74
N PRO A 99 33.68 -96.43 83.89
CA PRO A 99 32.89 -97.63 83.56
C PRO A 99 32.68 -98.60 84.74
N ASP A 100 33.48 -98.55 85.81
CA ASP A 100 33.35 -99.44 86.99
C ASP A 100 32.11 -99.16 87.89
N ARG A 101 31.34 -98.11 87.61
CA ARG A 101 30.12 -97.73 88.36
C ARG A 101 28.92 -97.47 87.45
N PRO A 102 28.24 -98.51 86.97
CA PRO A 102 27.11 -98.37 86.04
C PRO A 102 25.92 -97.59 86.62
N GLU A 103 25.72 -97.56 87.95
CA GLU A 103 24.59 -96.83 88.53
C GLU A 103 24.70 -95.29 88.42
N LEU A 104 25.92 -94.76 88.26
CA LEU A 104 26.17 -93.32 88.14
C LEU A 104 26.11 -92.83 86.69
N LEU A 105 26.22 -93.75 85.73
CA LEU A 105 26.30 -93.47 84.31
C LEU A 105 24.97 -92.95 83.75
N THR A 106 23.86 -93.57 84.13
CA THR A 106 22.50 -93.13 83.78
C THR A 106 22.23 -91.69 84.21
N HIS A 107 22.53 -91.36 85.48
CA HIS A 107 22.25 -90.04 86.04
C HIS A 107 23.09 -88.92 85.40
N ARG A 108 24.34 -89.23 85.02
CA ARG A 108 25.24 -88.29 84.33
C ARG A 108 24.76 -87.99 82.91
N ILE A 109 24.32 -89.01 82.18
CA ILE A 109 23.79 -88.87 80.82
C ILE A 109 22.52 -88.01 80.82
N GLU A 110 21.58 -88.29 81.72
CA GLU A 110 20.33 -87.50 81.86
C GLU A 110 20.62 -86.02 82.09
N ARG A 111 21.46 -85.71 83.07
CA ARG A 111 21.82 -84.33 83.42
C ARG A 111 22.45 -83.58 82.23
N THR A 112 23.27 -84.26 81.44
CA THR A 112 23.97 -83.66 80.29
C THR A 112 23.00 -83.38 79.13
N ILE A 113 22.05 -84.28 78.90
CA ILE A 113 21.01 -84.11 77.86
C ILE A 113 20.04 -82.98 78.22
N GLU A 114 19.64 -82.85 79.50
CA GLU A 114 18.79 -81.75 79.96
C GLU A 114 19.46 -80.39 79.76
N GLN A 115 20.74 -80.26 80.11
CA GLN A 115 21.50 -79.02 79.89
C GLN A 115 21.57 -78.62 78.40
N TYR A 116 21.75 -79.59 77.51
CA TYR A 116 21.77 -79.34 76.06
C TYR A 116 20.41 -78.87 75.52
N ARG A 117 19.30 -79.53 75.92
CA ARG A 117 17.94 -79.20 75.45
C ARG A 117 17.52 -77.78 75.85
N ASP A 118 17.83 -77.36 77.08
CA ASP A 118 17.49 -76.02 77.57
C ASP A 118 18.24 -74.91 76.82
N GLN A 119 19.51 -75.13 76.50
CA GLN A 119 20.31 -74.15 75.78
C GLN A 119 19.88 -74.01 74.31
N HIS A 120 19.58 -75.13 73.65
CA HIS A 120 19.20 -75.14 72.23
C HIS A 120 17.77 -74.61 71.97
N ALA A 121 16.86 -74.74 72.93
CA ALA A 121 15.52 -74.17 72.85
C ALA A 121 15.52 -72.63 72.91
N ARG A 122 16.36 -72.04 73.78
CA ARG A 122 16.47 -70.58 73.94
C ARG A 122 16.96 -69.87 72.67
N SER A 123 18.04 -70.36 72.05
CA SER A 123 18.61 -69.75 70.84
C SER A 123 17.67 -69.79 69.62
N ARG A 124 16.81 -70.81 69.53
CA ARG A 124 15.87 -70.95 68.39
C ARG A 124 14.71 -69.95 68.45
N THR A 125 14.22 -69.62 69.65
CA THR A 125 13.14 -68.65 69.83
C THR A 125 13.63 -67.21 69.57
N GLU A 126 14.86 -66.89 69.97
CA GLU A 126 15.47 -65.58 69.72
C GLU A 126 15.69 -65.31 68.21
N ALA A 127 16.15 -66.32 67.45
CA ALA A 127 16.35 -66.20 66.01
C ALA A 127 15.05 -65.98 65.21
N LEU A 128 13.91 -66.56 65.64
CA LEU A 128 12.62 -66.41 64.98
C LEU A 128 12.03 -65.00 65.15
N LEU A 129 12.25 -64.36 66.30
CA LEU A 129 11.74 -63.03 66.60
C LEU A 129 12.55 -61.93 65.88
N ALA A 130 13.85 -62.12 65.70
CA ALA A 130 14.75 -61.20 65.00
C ALA A 130 14.37 -61.00 63.50
N GLY A 131 13.94 -62.06 62.80
CA GLY A 131 13.66 -62.01 61.37
C GLY A 131 12.31 -61.39 60.94
N MET A 132 11.41 -61.05 61.86
CA MET A 132 10.04 -60.62 61.50
C MET A 132 10.00 -59.17 60.99
N PRO A 133 9.25 -58.85 59.91
CA PRO A 133 9.20 -57.50 59.32
C PRO A 133 8.46 -56.47 60.17
N ASP A 134 7.55 -56.92 61.01
CA ASP A 134 6.83 -56.06 61.96
C ASP A 134 7.68 -55.86 63.23
N ALA A 135 7.60 -54.67 63.82
CA ALA A 135 8.22 -54.39 65.10
C ALA A 135 7.41 -55.02 66.22
N ILE A 136 8.05 -55.86 67.03
CA ILE A 136 7.46 -56.50 68.20
C ILE A 136 8.10 -55.88 69.42
N VAL A 137 7.27 -55.27 70.26
CA VAL A 137 7.70 -54.60 71.49
C VAL A 137 6.87 -55.12 72.64
N ARG A 138 7.53 -55.53 73.72
CA ARG A 138 6.87 -55.98 74.94
C ARG A 138 7.16 -55.04 76.09
N ILE A 139 6.11 -54.68 76.83
CA ILE A 139 6.18 -53.77 77.98
C ILE A 139 5.69 -54.45 79.27
N CYS A 140 6.20 -54.01 80.42
CA CYS A 140 5.63 -54.32 81.73
C CYS A 140 4.47 -53.38 82.09
N GLU A 141 3.84 -53.59 83.26
CA GLU A 141 2.72 -52.77 83.76
C GLU A 141 3.07 -51.27 83.87
N ASP A 142 4.33 -50.93 84.15
CA ASP A 142 4.82 -49.54 84.20
C ASP A 142 5.03 -48.90 82.82
N GLY A 143 4.81 -49.65 81.73
CA GLY A 143 4.97 -49.18 80.35
C GLY A 143 6.43 -49.09 79.87
N ILE A 144 7.35 -49.73 80.59
CA ILE A 144 8.76 -49.85 80.22
C ILE A 144 8.95 -51.03 79.28
N ILE A 145 9.71 -50.84 78.20
CA ILE A 145 10.02 -51.87 77.23
C ILE A 145 10.96 -52.89 77.87
N LYS A 146 10.51 -54.15 77.91
CA LYS A 146 11.29 -55.29 78.43
C LYS A 146 11.98 -56.06 77.31
N CYS A 147 11.43 -56.01 76.09
CA CYS A 147 11.98 -56.71 74.94
C CYS A 147 11.51 -56.00 73.67
N ALA A 148 12.41 -55.91 72.70
CA ALA A 148 12.15 -55.42 71.36
C ALA A 148 12.88 -56.31 70.36
N ASN A 149 12.30 -56.56 69.18
CA ASN A 149 12.97 -57.26 68.08
C ASN A 149 13.59 -56.27 67.06
N ASP A 150 14.37 -56.76 66.11
CA ASP A 150 15.02 -55.98 65.04
C ASP A 150 14.02 -55.25 64.11
N GLY A 151 12.73 -55.52 64.21
CA GLY A 151 11.70 -54.73 63.52
C GLY A 151 11.67 -53.28 63.99
N VAL A 152 12.01 -52.99 65.25
CA VAL A 152 12.03 -51.62 65.78
C VAL A 152 13.07 -50.73 65.12
N GLU A 153 14.21 -51.27 64.71
CA GLU A 153 15.25 -50.51 64.03
C GLU A 153 14.81 -50.11 62.63
N ARG A 154 14.16 -51.03 61.90
CA ARG A 154 13.65 -50.75 60.55
C ARG A 154 12.49 -49.75 60.54
N ILE A 155 11.59 -49.82 61.51
CA ILE A 155 10.38 -48.99 61.54
C ILE A 155 10.63 -47.66 62.27
N PHE A 156 11.44 -47.65 63.33
CA PHE A 156 11.61 -46.48 64.21
C PHE A 156 13.04 -45.93 64.28
N GLY A 157 14.04 -46.65 63.76
CA GLY A 157 15.44 -46.19 63.73
C GLY A 157 16.18 -46.32 65.07
N TYR A 158 15.64 -47.10 66.02
CA TYR A 158 16.30 -47.41 67.28
C TYR A 158 16.84 -48.85 67.25
N ALA A 159 18.08 -49.06 67.71
CA ALA A 159 18.56 -50.42 67.93
C ALA A 159 17.69 -51.08 69.03
N PRO A 160 17.41 -52.40 68.94
CA PRO A 160 16.60 -53.09 69.95
C PRO A 160 17.10 -52.87 71.38
N ASP A 161 18.41 -52.94 71.59
CA ASP A 161 19.06 -52.75 72.89
C ASP A 161 18.92 -51.32 73.44
N ASP A 162 18.80 -50.30 72.57
CA ASP A 162 18.60 -48.90 73.00
C ASP A 162 17.18 -48.67 73.55
N LEU A 163 16.22 -49.50 73.14
CA LEU A 163 14.82 -49.40 73.58
C LEU A 163 14.54 -50.21 74.85
N VAL A 164 15.29 -51.28 75.12
CA VAL A 164 15.09 -52.08 76.33
C VAL A 164 15.43 -51.26 77.57
N GLY A 165 14.47 -51.15 78.51
CA GLY A 165 14.56 -50.30 79.69
C GLY A 165 14.01 -48.88 79.51
N SER A 166 13.74 -48.47 78.28
CA SER A 166 13.15 -47.16 77.96
C SER A 166 11.61 -47.22 77.98
N PRO A 167 10.91 -46.11 78.27
CA PRO A 167 9.44 -46.09 78.25
C PRO A 167 8.91 -46.16 76.82
N LEU A 168 7.83 -46.93 76.57
CA LEU A 168 7.21 -47.04 75.23
C LEU A 168 6.79 -45.68 74.65
N THR A 169 6.63 -44.66 75.50
CA THR A 169 6.35 -43.29 75.07
C THR A 169 7.40 -42.70 74.13
N GLU A 170 8.61 -43.25 74.04
CA GLU A 170 9.60 -42.83 73.02
C GLU A 170 9.16 -43.12 71.59
N LEU A 171 8.40 -44.19 71.38
CA LEU A 171 7.83 -44.56 70.08
C LEU A 171 6.46 -43.92 69.84
N ILE A 172 5.97 -43.10 70.78
CA ILE A 172 4.64 -42.48 70.72
C ILE A 172 4.81 -40.96 70.57
N PRO A 173 4.19 -40.33 69.56
CA PRO A 173 4.27 -38.89 69.36
C PRO A 173 3.84 -38.13 70.61
N LYS A 174 4.55 -37.04 70.94
CA LYS A 174 4.31 -36.23 72.15
C LYS A 174 2.83 -35.91 72.40
N ARG A 175 2.07 -35.61 71.34
CA ARG A 175 0.62 -35.30 71.41
C ARG A 175 -0.25 -36.47 71.88
N LEU A 176 0.20 -37.71 71.69
CA LEU A 176 -0.53 -38.93 72.04
C LEU A 176 -0.05 -39.56 73.36
N GLN A 177 1.11 -39.17 73.88
CA GLN A 177 1.69 -39.78 75.09
C GLN A 177 0.79 -39.64 76.33
N SER A 178 0.12 -38.49 76.52
CA SER A 178 -0.79 -38.30 77.66
C SER A 178 -2.00 -39.22 77.60
N THR A 179 -2.53 -39.45 76.40
CA THR A 179 -3.66 -40.34 76.16
C THR A 179 -3.23 -41.79 76.40
N TYR A 180 -2.08 -42.19 75.87
CA TYR A 180 -1.50 -43.50 76.12
C TYR A 180 -1.28 -43.79 77.62
N ARG A 181 -0.64 -42.87 78.35
CA ARG A 181 -0.37 -43.07 79.79
C ARG A 181 -1.66 -43.26 80.60
N LYS A 182 -2.72 -42.49 80.30
CA LYS A 182 -4.03 -42.65 80.94
C LYS A 182 -4.67 -44.00 80.59
N SER A 183 -4.59 -44.40 79.33
CA SER A 183 -5.15 -45.68 78.86
C SER A 183 -4.42 -46.88 79.47
N LEU A 184 -3.09 -46.83 79.57
CA LEU A 184 -2.29 -47.89 80.19
C LEU A 184 -2.57 -47.98 81.70
N ALA A 185 -2.52 -46.87 82.42
CA ALA A 185 -2.76 -46.86 83.87
C ALA A 185 -4.15 -47.40 84.23
N ARG A 186 -5.18 -47.00 83.47
CA ARG A 186 -6.54 -47.52 83.64
C ARG A 186 -6.62 -49.02 83.35
N TYR A 187 -6.01 -49.47 82.26
CA TYR A 187 -6.00 -50.89 81.92
C TYR A 187 -5.29 -51.75 83.00
N VAL A 188 -4.18 -51.26 83.57
CA VAL A 188 -3.48 -51.95 84.67
C VAL A 188 -4.37 -52.04 85.91
N GLU A 189 -5.10 -50.98 86.24
CA GLU A 189 -5.98 -50.91 87.42
C GLU A 189 -7.29 -51.71 87.28
N THR A 190 -7.96 -51.63 86.13
CA THR A 190 -9.33 -52.16 85.94
C THR A 190 -9.42 -53.36 85.00
N GLY A 191 -8.38 -53.64 84.22
CA GLY A 191 -8.41 -54.65 83.14
C GLY A 191 -9.22 -54.23 81.90
N GLU A 192 -9.83 -53.03 81.88
CA GLU A 192 -10.67 -52.58 80.77
C GLU A 192 -9.84 -52.06 79.57
N ARG A 193 -10.15 -52.56 78.37
CA ARG A 193 -9.51 -52.15 77.11
C ARG A 193 -10.29 -51.01 76.45
N GLN A 194 -9.62 -49.89 76.14
CA GLN A 194 -10.22 -48.68 75.54
C GLN A 194 -10.19 -48.64 74.02
N VAL A 195 -9.41 -49.52 73.39
CA VAL A 195 -9.27 -49.63 71.94
C VAL A 195 -9.40 -51.09 71.55
N ASP A 196 -9.71 -51.35 70.28
CA ASP A 196 -9.67 -52.71 69.75
C ASP A 196 -8.21 -53.17 69.69
N TRP A 197 -7.86 -54.17 70.50
CA TRP A 197 -6.49 -54.69 70.55
C TRP A 197 -6.14 -55.55 69.34
N GLU A 198 -7.11 -55.93 68.50
CA GLU A 198 -6.85 -56.68 67.28
C GLU A 198 -6.24 -55.82 66.18
N TYR A 199 -6.67 -54.55 66.05
CA TYR A 199 -6.17 -53.65 65.01
C TYR A 199 -6.47 -52.17 65.28
N VAL A 200 -5.43 -51.34 65.40
CA VAL A 200 -5.55 -49.87 65.54
C VAL A 200 -4.62 -49.17 64.58
N GLU A 201 -5.15 -48.32 63.70
CA GLU A 201 -4.32 -47.38 62.91
C GLU A 201 -4.06 -46.10 63.68
N THR A 202 -2.79 -45.75 63.83
CA THR A 202 -2.36 -44.53 64.51
C THR A 202 -1.03 -44.05 63.94
N THR A 203 -0.41 -43.09 64.60
CA THR A 203 0.92 -42.57 64.27
C THR A 203 1.89 -42.90 65.40
N ALA A 204 3.05 -43.42 65.05
CA ALA A 204 4.17 -43.64 65.94
C ALA A 204 5.29 -42.63 65.65
N GLN A 205 6.22 -42.46 66.58
CA GLN A 205 7.32 -41.51 66.47
C GLN A 205 8.62 -42.24 66.12
N HIS A 206 9.27 -41.79 65.05
CA HIS A 206 10.59 -42.25 64.62
C HIS A 206 11.69 -41.47 65.36
N ARG A 207 12.88 -42.05 65.51
CA ARG A 207 14.05 -41.45 66.19
C ARG A 207 14.46 -40.08 65.64
N ASN A 208 14.28 -39.86 64.35
CA ASN A 208 14.56 -38.58 63.68
C ASN A 208 13.52 -37.48 63.96
N GLY A 209 12.49 -37.76 64.78
CA GLY A 209 11.42 -36.84 65.14
C GLY A 209 10.19 -36.87 64.24
N GLY A 210 10.21 -37.61 63.11
CA GLY A 210 9.07 -37.75 62.21
C GLY A 210 7.96 -38.67 62.75
N GLU A 211 6.71 -38.38 62.41
CA GLU A 211 5.58 -39.28 62.68
C GLU A 211 5.42 -40.26 61.50
N ILE A 212 5.25 -41.56 61.80
CA ILE A 212 5.03 -42.62 60.82
C ILE A 212 3.65 -43.24 61.08
N PRO A 213 2.78 -43.39 60.06
CA PRO A 213 1.52 -44.08 60.22
C PRO A 213 1.76 -45.58 60.41
N VAL A 214 1.22 -46.14 61.49
CA VAL A 214 1.39 -47.54 61.88
C VAL A 214 0.05 -48.20 62.20
N ALA A 215 -0.03 -49.50 61.97
CA ALA A 215 -1.09 -50.36 62.48
C ALA A 215 -0.56 -51.17 63.68
N LEU A 216 -1.28 -51.13 64.79
CA LEU A 216 -0.92 -51.76 66.06
C LEU A 216 -1.89 -52.90 66.38
N SER A 217 -1.35 -54.02 66.88
CA SER A 217 -2.13 -55.08 67.54
C SER A 217 -1.43 -55.50 68.82
N PHE A 218 -2.20 -55.88 69.84
CA PHE A 218 -1.67 -56.11 71.19
C PHE A 218 -2.17 -57.45 71.75
N ARG A 219 -1.30 -58.16 72.48
CA ARG A 219 -1.65 -59.34 73.28
C ARG A 219 -1.10 -59.25 74.69
N GLU A 220 -1.92 -59.67 75.65
CA GLU A 220 -1.52 -59.82 77.06
C GLU A 220 -0.93 -61.21 77.30
N GLY A 221 0.07 -61.29 78.18
CA GLY A 221 0.66 -62.53 78.63
C GLY A 221 1.46 -62.35 79.93
N GLU A 222 2.08 -63.43 80.39
CA GLU A 222 2.96 -63.44 81.56
C GLU A 222 4.40 -63.75 81.11
N TYR A 223 5.39 -63.04 81.66
CA TYR A 223 6.80 -63.27 81.38
C TYR A 223 7.63 -63.08 82.64
N ASP A 224 8.44 -64.09 82.98
CA ASP A 224 9.27 -64.13 84.19
C ASP A 224 8.48 -63.85 85.50
N GLY A 225 7.20 -64.26 85.54
CA GLY A 225 6.30 -64.07 86.68
C GLY A 225 5.61 -62.71 86.76
N GLU A 226 5.79 -61.82 85.77
CA GLU A 226 5.16 -60.50 85.69
C GLU A 226 4.17 -60.39 84.51
N ARG A 227 3.10 -59.59 84.67
CA ARG A 227 2.17 -59.28 83.57
C ARG A 227 2.86 -58.40 82.53
N ALA A 228 2.72 -58.78 81.26
CA ALA A 228 3.34 -58.08 80.14
C ALA A 228 2.38 -57.93 78.96
N ILE A 229 2.50 -56.82 78.23
CA ILE A 229 1.74 -56.56 77.00
C ILE A 229 2.72 -56.60 75.84
N THR A 230 2.45 -57.44 74.84
CA THR A 230 3.23 -57.53 73.60
C THR A 230 2.45 -56.85 72.48
N GLY A 231 3.03 -55.81 71.90
CA GLY A 231 2.51 -55.11 70.72
C GLY A 231 3.25 -55.52 69.45
N ILE A 232 2.50 -55.77 68.37
CA ILE A 232 3.01 -55.89 67.01
C ILE A 232 2.68 -54.59 66.28
N ILE A 233 3.68 -54.01 65.63
CA ILE A 233 3.61 -52.70 65.01
C ILE A 233 4.03 -52.81 63.55
N ARG A 234 3.13 -52.44 62.64
CA ARG A 234 3.34 -52.49 61.18
C ARG A 234 3.32 -51.09 60.58
N ASP A 235 4.32 -50.75 59.76
CA ASP A 235 4.32 -49.52 58.96
C ASP A 235 3.32 -49.60 57.80
N ILE A 236 2.36 -48.67 57.74
CA ILE A 236 1.34 -48.57 56.68
C ILE A 236 1.56 -47.40 55.71
N SER A 237 2.75 -46.77 55.75
CA SER A 237 3.11 -45.61 54.92
C SER A 237 2.93 -45.84 53.43
N LYS A 238 3.32 -47.03 52.93
CA LYS A 238 3.19 -47.37 51.50
C LYS A 238 1.74 -47.39 51.05
N ARG A 239 0.84 -47.96 51.87
CA ARG A 239 -0.60 -48.05 51.56
C ARG A 239 -1.24 -46.67 51.48
N LYS A 240 -1.00 -45.80 52.47
CA LYS A 240 -1.55 -44.43 52.50
C LYS A 240 -1.07 -43.56 51.32
N ARG A 241 0.15 -43.76 50.82
CA ARG A 241 0.68 -43.02 49.65
C ARG A 241 0.00 -43.39 48.32
N VAL A 242 -0.43 -44.64 48.16
CA VAL A 242 -1.12 -45.09 46.95
C VAL A 242 -2.55 -44.54 46.90
N GLU A 243 -3.26 -44.62 48.03
CA GLU A 243 -4.62 -44.06 48.17
C GLU A 243 -4.63 -42.55 47.86
N ALA A 244 -3.68 -41.80 48.42
CA ALA A 244 -3.58 -40.36 48.18
C ALA A 244 -3.29 -39.98 46.70
N LYS A 245 -2.45 -40.76 46.01
CA LYS A 245 -2.14 -40.51 44.58
C LYS A 245 -3.34 -40.75 43.67
N LEU A 246 -4.14 -41.77 43.96
CA LEU A 246 -5.32 -42.09 43.17
C LEU A 246 -6.38 -40.98 43.29
N GLU A 247 -6.61 -40.49 44.52
CA GLU A 247 -7.55 -39.40 44.76
C GLU A 247 -7.11 -38.11 44.07
N GLN A 248 -5.83 -37.75 44.18
CA GLN A 248 -5.27 -36.57 43.53
C GLN A 248 -5.41 -36.61 42.00
N SER A 249 -5.26 -37.78 41.38
CA SER A 249 -5.43 -37.92 39.93
C SER A 249 -6.89 -37.74 39.49
N ARG A 250 -7.85 -38.24 40.28
CA ARG A 250 -9.29 -38.09 40.02
C ARG A 250 -9.73 -36.63 40.13
N GLU A 251 -9.32 -35.94 41.19
CA GLU A 251 -9.61 -34.51 41.35
C GLU A 251 -9.01 -33.67 40.22
N ARG A 252 -7.79 -34.00 39.78
CA ARG A 252 -7.12 -33.31 38.68
C ARG A 252 -7.88 -33.44 37.36
N TYR A 253 -8.36 -34.65 37.02
CA TYR A 253 -9.12 -34.88 35.78
C TYR A 253 -10.46 -34.13 35.79
N ARG A 254 -11.23 -34.24 36.88
CA ARG A 254 -12.51 -33.54 37.04
C ARG A 254 -12.34 -32.03 36.86
N LYS A 255 -11.31 -31.45 37.48
CA LYS A 255 -11.05 -30.02 37.41
C LYS A 255 -10.73 -29.54 35.99
N VAL A 256 -9.98 -30.32 35.20
CA VAL A 256 -9.64 -29.97 33.81
C VAL A 256 -10.88 -29.90 32.91
N ILE A 257 -11.81 -30.85 33.06
CA ILE A 257 -13.06 -30.87 32.27
C ILE A 257 -13.97 -29.72 32.71
N GLU A 258 -14.16 -29.54 34.02
CA GLU A 258 -15.07 -28.53 34.57
C GLU A 258 -14.60 -27.09 34.30
N THR A 259 -13.28 -26.83 34.26
CA THR A 259 -12.75 -25.49 33.97
C THR A 259 -12.38 -25.27 32.51
N SER A 260 -12.71 -26.20 31.60
CA SER A 260 -12.44 -26.00 30.17
C SER A 260 -13.33 -24.87 29.61
N PRO A 261 -12.76 -23.87 28.93
CA PRO A 261 -13.53 -22.76 28.36
C PRO A 261 -14.33 -23.16 27.12
N GLU A 262 -13.95 -24.23 26.43
CA GLU A 262 -14.66 -24.74 25.27
C GLU A 262 -15.63 -25.86 25.67
N ALA A 263 -16.75 -25.98 24.96
CA ALA A 263 -17.78 -26.96 25.22
C ALA A 263 -17.26 -28.36 24.89
N LEU A 264 -17.31 -29.26 25.88
CA LEU A 264 -16.84 -30.63 25.77
C LEU A 264 -18.02 -31.58 26.00
N LEU A 265 -18.26 -32.46 25.03
CA LEU A 265 -19.21 -33.56 25.11
C LEU A 265 -18.47 -34.89 24.94
N VAL A 266 -18.82 -35.87 25.76
CA VAL A 266 -18.39 -37.25 25.61
C VAL A 266 -19.62 -38.07 25.24
N ALA A 267 -19.56 -38.77 24.12
CA ALA A 267 -20.63 -39.65 23.68
C ALA A 267 -20.13 -41.09 23.53
N ASP A 268 -20.99 -42.05 23.85
CA ASP A 268 -20.74 -43.47 23.63
C ASP A 268 -20.71 -43.77 22.12
N THR A 269 -19.67 -44.44 21.64
CA THR A 269 -19.47 -44.65 20.18
C THR A 269 -20.45 -45.64 19.57
N GLU A 270 -21.05 -46.55 20.36
CA GLU A 270 -21.98 -47.56 19.85
C GLU A 270 -23.41 -47.03 19.78
N THR A 271 -23.81 -46.24 20.77
CA THR A 271 -25.19 -45.75 20.93
C THR A 271 -25.37 -44.30 20.49
N GLY A 272 -24.29 -43.54 20.36
CA GLY A 272 -24.33 -42.11 20.09
C GLY A 272 -24.87 -41.27 21.26
N THR A 273 -25.04 -41.87 22.45
CA THR A 273 -25.62 -41.21 23.62
C THR A 273 -24.56 -40.36 24.31
N ILE A 274 -24.87 -39.11 24.64
CA ILE A 274 -23.98 -38.24 25.41
C ILE A 274 -23.92 -38.76 26.86
N VAL A 275 -22.72 -39.13 27.32
CA VAL A 275 -22.48 -39.66 28.67
C VAL A 275 -21.89 -38.61 29.61
N GLU A 276 -21.21 -37.59 29.08
CA GLU A 276 -20.65 -36.50 29.88
C GLU A 276 -20.66 -35.17 29.11
N ALA A 277 -20.87 -34.07 29.85
CA ALA A 277 -20.83 -32.71 29.34
C ALA A 277 -20.22 -31.78 30.40
N ASN A 278 -19.44 -30.78 29.97
CA ASN A 278 -18.90 -29.76 30.86
C ASN A 278 -19.80 -28.51 30.95
N PRO A 279 -19.56 -27.57 31.90
CA PRO A 279 -20.38 -26.36 32.04
C PRO A 279 -20.40 -25.45 30.79
N ALA A 280 -19.31 -25.42 30.02
CA ALA A 280 -19.28 -24.67 28.76
C ALA A 280 -20.27 -25.25 27.72
N ALA A 281 -20.51 -26.57 27.74
CA ALA A 281 -21.52 -27.20 26.89
C ALA A 281 -22.95 -26.82 27.30
N GLU A 282 -23.23 -26.62 28.59
CA GLU A 282 -24.53 -26.10 29.05
C GLU A 282 -24.81 -24.70 28.48
N THR A 283 -23.79 -23.85 28.50
CA THR A 283 -23.86 -22.48 27.99
C THR A 283 -24.04 -22.46 26.47
N LEU A 284 -23.29 -23.28 25.73
CA LEU A 284 -23.39 -23.35 24.28
C LEU A 284 -24.77 -23.89 23.83
N LEU A 285 -25.23 -24.98 24.45
CA LEU A 285 -26.49 -25.64 24.10
C LEU A 285 -27.74 -24.97 24.68
N GLY A 286 -27.59 -24.07 25.66
CA GLY A 286 -28.71 -23.46 26.37
C GLY A 286 -29.56 -24.46 27.15
N ARG A 287 -28.96 -25.58 27.58
CA ARG A 287 -29.61 -26.69 28.29
C ARG A 287 -28.78 -27.07 29.51
N PRO A 288 -29.42 -27.46 30.63
CA PRO A 288 -28.67 -27.95 31.78
C PRO A 288 -28.07 -29.34 31.48
N ARG A 289 -26.97 -29.67 32.15
CA ARG A 289 -26.17 -30.88 31.90
C ARG A 289 -26.96 -32.17 32.09
N ASP A 290 -27.88 -32.20 33.03
CA ASP A 290 -28.76 -33.33 33.31
C ASP A 290 -29.76 -33.61 32.17
N GLU A 291 -30.11 -32.59 31.38
CA GLU A 291 -30.87 -32.77 30.14
C GLU A 291 -29.96 -33.18 28.97
N ILE A 292 -28.73 -32.65 28.90
CA ILE A 292 -27.79 -32.96 27.80
C ILE A 292 -27.31 -34.42 27.89
N VAL A 293 -27.00 -34.89 29.10
CA VAL A 293 -26.55 -36.27 29.34
C VAL A 293 -27.73 -37.22 29.16
N GLY A 294 -27.56 -38.21 28.29
CA GLY A 294 -28.61 -39.16 27.88
C GLY A 294 -29.29 -38.81 26.56
N MET A 295 -29.06 -37.62 25.99
CA MET A 295 -29.51 -37.29 24.64
C MET A 295 -28.66 -37.98 23.59
N HIS A 296 -29.26 -38.29 22.44
CA HIS A 296 -28.50 -38.72 21.28
C HIS A 296 -27.75 -37.51 20.70
N HIS A 297 -26.46 -37.65 20.38
CA HIS A 297 -25.60 -36.54 19.93
C HIS A 297 -26.19 -35.79 18.71
N SER A 298 -26.97 -36.45 17.85
CA SER A 298 -27.61 -35.79 16.70
C SER A 298 -28.69 -34.77 17.07
N GLU A 299 -29.24 -34.84 18.29
CA GLU A 299 -30.34 -33.97 18.75
C GLU A 299 -29.87 -32.53 19.04
N ILE A 300 -28.57 -32.33 19.27
CA ILE A 300 -27.97 -31.00 19.46
C ILE A 300 -27.83 -30.21 18.15
N HIS A 301 -28.17 -30.83 17.03
CA HIS A 301 -28.07 -30.25 15.70
C HIS A 301 -29.46 -29.99 15.07
N PRO A 302 -29.55 -29.11 14.06
CA PRO A 302 -30.80 -28.82 13.35
C PRO A 302 -31.53 -30.08 12.87
N ALA A 303 -32.86 -30.09 13.03
CA ALA A 303 -33.69 -31.27 12.82
C ALA A 303 -33.58 -31.84 11.40
N GLU A 304 -33.45 -30.97 10.40
CA GLU A 304 -33.34 -31.28 8.98
C GLU A 304 -32.02 -32.00 8.64
N ARG A 305 -31.00 -31.85 9.49
CA ARG A 305 -29.63 -32.36 9.24
C ARG A 305 -29.19 -33.47 10.20
N ARG A 306 -30.06 -33.95 11.10
CA ARG A 306 -29.70 -35.02 12.07
C ARG A 306 -29.13 -36.28 11.42
N ALA A 307 -29.69 -36.69 10.28
CA ALA A 307 -29.20 -37.87 9.55
C ALA A 307 -27.77 -37.68 9.02
N PHE A 308 -27.44 -36.47 8.57
CA PHE A 308 -26.09 -36.11 8.15
C PHE A 308 -25.11 -36.17 9.32
N TYR A 309 -25.46 -35.59 10.47
CA TYR A 309 -24.58 -35.60 11.64
C TYR A 309 -24.40 -36.97 12.28
N ARG A 310 -25.41 -37.86 12.21
CA ARG A 310 -25.24 -39.28 12.58
C ARG A 310 -24.18 -39.96 11.72
N HIS A 311 -24.26 -39.78 10.40
CA HIS A 311 -23.29 -40.35 9.48
C HIS A 311 -21.87 -39.84 9.73
N ILE A 312 -21.71 -38.55 10.05
CA ILE A 312 -20.41 -37.97 10.41
C ILE A 312 -19.89 -38.56 11.73
N PHE A 313 -20.75 -38.73 12.73
CA PHE A 313 -20.37 -39.34 14.01
C PHE A 313 -19.90 -40.79 13.86
N ASP A 314 -20.66 -41.61 13.12
CA ASP A 314 -20.27 -43.00 12.83
C ASP A 314 -18.90 -43.05 12.14
N GLN A 315 -18.69 -42.16 11.16
CA GLN A 315 -17.43 -42.08 10.43
C GLN A 315 -16.26 -41.62 11.32
N HIS A 316 -16.50 -40.72 12.28
CA HIS A 316 -15.49 -40.29 13.25
C HIS A 316 -15.17 -41.39 14.27
N ALA A 317 -16.18 -42.15 14.71
CA ALA A 317 -16.00 -43.30 15.59
C ALA A 317 -15.14 -44.39 14.90
N GLU A 318 -15.42 -44.70 13.63
CA GLU A 318 -14.65 -45.68 12.84
C GLU A 318 -13.20 -45.25 12.56
N ARG A 319 -12.95 -43.95 12.36
CA ARG A 319 -11.62 -43.40 12.03
C ARG A 319 -10.75 -43.07 13.24
N GLY A 320 -11.28 -43.22 14.47
CA GLY A 320 -10.56 -42.89 15.70
C GLY A 320 -10.56 -41.40 16.06
N GLY A 321 -11.39 -40.60 15.41
CA GLY A 321 -11.48 -39.15 15.58
C GLY A 321 -11.03 -38.33 14.37
N VAL A 322 -11.20 -37.02 14.47
CA VAL A 322 -10.85 -35.99 13.48
C VAL A 322 -10.37 -34.75 14.24
N THR A 323 -9.16 -34.28 13.90
CA THR A 323 -8.49 -33.20 14.65
C THR A 323 -8.80 -31.80 14.12
N LYS A 324 -9.36 -31.66 12.91
CA LYS A 324 -9.83 -30.38 12.31
C LYS A 324 -10.44 -30.66 10.93
N ASP A 325 -11.76 -30.82 10.82
CA ASP A 325 -12.36 -30.98 9.47
C ASP A 325 -13.88 -30.73 9.37
N ALA A 326 -14.51 -30.06 10.34
CA ALA A 326 -15.96 -29.86 10.32
C ALA A 326 -16.34 -28.38 10.17
N THR A 327 -15.92 -27.73 9.08
CA THR A 327 -16.44 -26.40 8.72
C THR A 327 -17.91 -26.51 8.33
N GLY A 328 -18.80 -25.77 9.03
CA GLY A 328 -20.23 -25.71 8.72
C GLY A 328 -21.15 -26.55 9.61
N VAL A 329 -20.64 -27.10 10.72
CA VAL A 329 -21.48 -27.70 11.77
C VAL A 329 -22.25 -26.58 12.48
N LYS A 330 -23.53 -26.82 12.71
CA LYS A 330 -24.38 -25.93 13.50
C LYS A 330 -24.99 -26.68 14.66
N ILE A 331 -25.03 -26.03 15.81
CA ILE A 331 -25.79 -26.46 16.98
C ILE A 331 -27.13 -25.74 16.97
N ALA A 332 -28.20 -26.43 17.35
CA ALA A 332 -29.53 -25.83 17.52
C ALA A 332 -29.88 -25.76 19.01
N ARG A 333 -30.16 -24.55 19.49
CA ARG A 333 -30.67 -24.30 20.84
C ARG A 333 -32.18 -24.60 20.93
N PRO A 334 -32.73 -24.81 22.14
CA PRO A 334 -34.17 -25.00 22.35
C PRO A 334 -35.05 -23.84 21.85
N ASP A 335 -34.51 -22.62 21.85
CA ASP A 335 -35.17 -21.39 21.39
C ASP A 335 -35.21 -21.24 19.86
N GLY A 336 -34.59 -22.18 19.13
CA GLY A 336 -34.50 -22.17 17.66
C GLY A 336 -33.25 -21.48 17.11
N THR A 337 -32.40 -20.89 17.95
CA THR A 337 -31.14 -20.25 17.53
C THR A 337 -30.15 -21.30 17.02
N GLU A 338 -29.58 -21.06 15.84
CA GLU A 338 -28.51 -21.91 15.30
C GLU A 338 -27.13 -21.26 15.51
N ILE A 339 -26.22 -21.96 16.18
CA ILE A 339 -24.85 -21.49 16.45
C ILE A 339 -23.85 -22.25 15.59
N PRO A 340 -23.08 -21.59 14.72
CA PRO A 340 -22.00 -22.23 13.97
C PRO A 340 -20.83 -22.61 14.91
N VAL A 341 -20.36 -23.85 14.80
CA VAL A 341 -19.28 -24.39 15.64
C VAL A 341 -18.21 -25.11 14.83
N GLU A 342 -16.96 -25.01 15.29
CA GLU A 342 -15.87 -25.87 14.86
C GLU A 342 -15.78 -27.08 15.79
N VAL A 343 -15.82 -28.29 15.25
CA VAL A 343 -15.83 -29.54 16.03
C VAL A 343 -14.53 -30.29 15.86
N SER A 344 -13.88 -30.61 16.98
CA SER A 344 -12.73 -31.52 17.04
C SER A 344 -13.10 -32.72 17.89
N SER A 345 -12.94 -33.94 17.37
CA SER A 345 -13.35 -35.15 18.09
C SER A 345 -12.24 -36.20 18.13
N ASN A 346 -12.05 -36.88 19.26
CA ASN A 346 -11.10 -37.98 19.40
C ASN A 346 -11.78 -39.16 20.10
N VAL A 347 -11.44 -40.39 19.72
CA VAL A 347 -11.92 -41.60 20.39
C VAL A 347 -10.96 -41.95 21.54
N ALA A 348 -11.51 -42.28 22.70
CA ALA A 348 -10.78 -42.71 23.90
C ALA A 348 -11.45 -43.95 24.53
N GLU A 349 -10.67 -44.73 25.26
CA GLU A 349 -11.17 -45.86 26.05
C GLU A 349 -11.44 -45.40 27.49
N PHE A 350 -12.66 -45.63 27.98
CA PHE A 350 -13.06 -45.37 29.35
C PHE A 350 -13.62 -46.67 29.98
N GLY A 351 -12.75 -47.43 30.65
CA GLY A 351 -13.10 -48.76 31.14
C GLY A 351 -13.26 -49.76 30.00
N ASP A 352 -14.41 -50.43 29.91
CA ASP A 352 -14.75 -51.38 28.83
C ASP A 352 -15.53 -50.70 27.66
N GLN A 353 -15.73 -49.37 27.70
CA GLN A 353 -16.49 -48.62 26.69
C GLN A 353 -15.59 -47.71 25.85
N GLN A 354 -15.83 -47.69 24.53
CA GLN A 354 -15.27 -46.68 23.64
C GLN A 354 -16.15 -45.43 23.64
N VAL A 355 -15.52 -44.29 23.84
CA VAL A 355 -16.20 -42.99 23.91
C VAL A 355 -15.55 -42.01 22.94
N LEU A 356 -16.35 -41.16 22.34
CA LEU A 356 -15.93 -40.08 21.47
C LEU A 356 -16.00 -38.76 22.24
N HIS A 357 -14.84 -38.16 22.47
CA HIS A 357 -14.68 -36.86 23.11
C HIS A 357 -14.71 -35.79 22.02
N ALA A 358 -15.72 -34.95 22.01
CA ALA A 358 -15.88 -33.86 21.05
C ALA A 358 -15.79 -32.50 21.76
N ILE A 359 -14.96 -31.62 21.21
CA ILE A 359 -14.83 -30.21 21.60
C ILE A 359 -15.53 -29.38 20.54
N PHE A 360 -16.44 -28.50 20.99
CA PHE A 360 -17.21 -27.58 20.17
C PHE A 360 -16.78 -26.16 20.49
N LYS A 361 -16.23 -25.48 19.49
CA LYS A 361 -15.81 -24.09 19.59
C LYS A 361 -16.82 -23.21 18.85
N ASP A 362 -17.40 -22.25 19.55
CA ASP A 362 -18.23 -21.21 18.93
C ASP A 362 -17.37 -20.36 17.99
N VAL A 363 -17.80 -20.26 16.73
CA VAL A 363 -17.13 -19.46 15.71
C VAL A 363 -18.05 -18.37 15.16
N SER A 364 -19.14 -18.03 15.86
CA SER A 364 -20.10 -17.00 15.45
C SER A 364 -19.42 -15.67 15.23
N GLU A 365 -18.74 -15.14 16.26
CA GLU A 365 -17.99 -13.87 16.16
C GLU A 365 -16.92 -13.91 15.06
N ARG A 366 -16.24 -15.06 14.90
CA ARG A 366 -15.19 -15.19 13.89
C ARG A 366 -15.78 -15.13 12.48
N ASN A 367 -16.86 -15.87 12.23
CA ASN A 367 -17.52 -15.90 10.94
C ASN A 367 -18.15 -14.56 10.58
N GLU A 368 -18.69 -13.84 11.57
CA GLU A 368 -19.21 -12.49 11.42
C GLU A 368 -18.11 -11.50 11.04
N ARG A 369 -16.98 -11.50 11.77
CA ARG A 369 -15.80 -10.69 11.41
C ARG A 369 -15.29 -11.00 9.99
N GLU A 370 -15.20 -12.28 9.62
CA GLU A 370 -14.79 -12.69 8.27
C GLU A 370 -15.79 -12.19 7.20
N ARG A 371 -17.10 -12.28 7.43
CA ARG A 371 -18.13 -11.75 6.52
C ARG A 371 -18.08 -10.22 6.39
N ASN A 372 -17.94 -9.49 7.50
CA ASN A 372 -17.87 -8.04 7.49
C ASN A 372 -16.63 -7.56 6.73
N LEU A 373 -15.49 -8.23 6.88
CA LEU A 373 -14.29 -7.95 6.10
C LEU A 373 -14.48 -8.20 4.60
N ASP A 374 -15.14 -9.29 4.22
CA ASP A 374 -15.39 -9.59 2.81
C ASP A 374 -16.36 -8.60 2.15
N ARG A 375 -17.41 -8.18 2.87
CA ARG A 375 -18.33 -7.11 2.45
C ARG A 375 -17.60 -5.78 2.28
N LEU A 376 -16.82 -5.36 3.28
CA LEU A 376 -16.03 -4.14 3.22
C LEU A 376 -15.04 -4.15 2.04
N ARG A 377 -14.38 -5.28 1.79
CA ARG A 377 -13.49 -5.46 0.63
C ARG A 377 -14.22 -5.38 -0.71
N SER A 378 -15.44 -5.92 -0.79
CA SER A 378 -16.26 -5.80 -2.01
C SER A 378 -16.65 -4.34 -2.22
N ALA A 379 -17.26 -3.71 -1.21
CA ALA A 379 -17.66 -2.31 -1.25
C ALA A 379 -16.50 -1.40 -1.65
N THR A 380 -15.32 -1.56 -1.03
CA THR A 380 -14.11 -0.79 -1.38
C THR A 380 -13.74 -0.95 -2.86
N ARG A 381 -13.82 -2.17 -3.40
CA ARG A 381 -13.49 -2.43 -4.81
C ARG A 381 -14.50 -1.76 -5.74
N ASP A 382 -15.78 -1.81 -5.39
CA ASP A 382 -16.86 -1.28 -6.21
C ASP A 382 -16.84 0.26 -6.17
N LEU A 383 -16.63 0.87 -4.99
CA LEU A 383 -16.39 2.32 -4.82
C LEU A 383 -15.20 2.81 -5.66
N MET A 384 -14.11 2.05 -5.71
CA MET A 384 -12.91 2.41 -6.49
C MET A 384 -13.11 2.25 -8.00
N ARG A 385 -14.19 1.59 -8.45
CA ARG A 385 -14.54 1.41 -9.86
C ARG A 385 -15.62 2.36 -10.35
N ALA A 386 -16.47 2.85 -9.45
CA ALA A 386 -17.57 3.74 -9.79
C ALA A 386 -17.07 5.01 -10.49
N GLU A 387 -17.81 5.50 -11.48
CA GLU A 387 -17.37 6.66 -12.27
C GLU A 387 -18.03 7.97 -11.81
N THR A 388 -19.20 7.89 -11.16
CA THR A 388 -19.98 9.08 -10.75
C THR A 388 -20.14 9.19 -9.25
N LYS A 389 -20.37 10.40 -8.76
CA LYS A 389 -20.62 10.66 -7.32
C LYS A 389 -21.89 9.92 -6.86
N GLU A 390 -22.91 9.80 -7.70
CA GLU A 390 -24.15 9.08 -7.42
C GLU A 390 -23.91 7.58 -7.22
N GLU A 391 -23.20 6.92 -8.14
CA GLU A 391 -22.89 5.49 -8.05
C GLU A 391 -22.06 5.18 -6.79
N ILE A 392 -21.11 6.06 -6.46
CA ILE A 392 -20.32 5.97 -5.22
C ILE A 392 -21.24 6.03 -3.99
N CYS A 393 -22.19 6.98 -3.96
CA CYS A 393 -23.12 7.12 -2.84
C CYS A 393 -24.05 5.90 -2.71
N GLU A 394 -24.55 5.35 -3.82
CA GLU A 394 -25.40 4.14 -3.81
C GLU A 394 -24.67 2.92 -3.23
N ILE A 395 -23.44 2.67 -3.70
CA ILE A 395 -22.61 1.56 -3.21
C ILE A 395 -22.33 1.73 -1.71
N ALA A 396 -22.05 2.95 -1.28
CA ALA A 396 -21.73 3.25 0.11
C ALA A 396 -22.92 3.04 1.05
N VAL A 397 -24.10 3.56 0.69
CA VAL A 397 -25.33 3.40 1.48
C VAL A 397 -25.75 1.93 1.55
N SER A 398 -25.66 1.20 0.43
CA SER A 398 -25.92 -0.24 0.40
C SER A 398 -24.95 -1.03 1.29
N ALA A 399 -23.65 -0.72 1.22
CA ALA A 399 -22.64 -1.38 2.04
C ALA A 399 -22.83 -1.10 3.54
N ALA A 400 -23.16 0.13 3.92
CA ALA A 400 -23.39 0.49 5.31
C ALA A 400 -24.61 -0.22 5.91
N SER A 401 -25.72 -0.29 5.18
CA SER A 401 -26.91 -1.01 5.64
C SER A 401 -26.62 -2.49 5.94
N GLU A 402 -25.75 -3.13 5.15
CA GLU A 402 -25.35 -4.52 5.39
C GLU A 402 -24.27 -4.70 6.46
N LEU A 403 -23.40 -3.71 6.66
CA LEU A 403 -22.23 -3.81 7.55
C LEU A 403 -22.52 -3.37 8.98
N LEU A 404 -23.32 -2.32 9.15
CA LEU A 404 -23.51 -1.65 10.43
C LEU A 404 -24.78 -2.13 11.16
N ASP A 405 -25.61 -2.94 10.51
CA ASP A 405 -26.96 -3.34 10.99
C ASP A 405 -27.86 -2.14 11.33
N LEU A 406 -27.54 -0.98 10.74
CA LEU A 406 -28.30 0.27 10.88
C LEU A 406 -29.24 0.40 9.68
N SER A 407 -30.52 0.54 9.99
CA SER A 407 -31.59 0.49 8.99
C SER A 407 -31.71 1.79 8.20
N LEU A 408 -31.31 2.92 8.79
CA LEU A 408 -31.46 4.25 8.23
C LEU A 408 -30.10 4.81 7.83
N CYS A 409 -29.71 4.61 6.58
CA CYS A 409 -28.43 5.13 6.08
C CYS A 409 -28.68 6.17 4.98
N GLY A 410 -27.85 7.20 4.90
CA GLY A 410 -27.91 8.17 3.83
C GLY A 410 -26.63 8.98 3.69
N ILE A 411 -26.32 9.39 2.47
CA ILE A 411 -25.22 10.32 2.19
C ILE A 411 -25.80 11.63 1.72
N TYR A 412 -25.30 12.70 2.32
CA TYR A 412 -25.66 14.07 1.99
C TYR A 412 -24.44 14.79 1.45
N LEU A 413 -24.54 15.32 0.24
CA LEU A 413 -23.46 16.06 -0.40
C LEU A 413 -23.66 17.56 -0.19
N VAL A 414 -22.56 18.29 -0.03
CA VAL A 414 -22.61 19.74 0.15
C VAL A 414 -22.84 20.44 -1.19
N ASP A 415 -23.80 21.37 -1.19
CA ASP A 415 -23.96 22.38 -2.23
C ASP A 415 -23.17 23.63 -1.80
N PRO A 416 -22.01 23.91 -2.42
CA PRO A 416 -21.14 25.01 -1.99
C PRO A 416 -21.72 26.39 -2.31
N GLU A 417 -22.69 26.51 -3.24
CA GLU A 417 -23.29 27.80 -3.59
C GLU A 417 -24.36 28.21 -2.58
N GLU A 418 -25.23 27.27 -2.22
CA GLU A 418 -26.34 27.51 -1.28
C GLU A 418 -25.95 27.24 0.19
N CYS A 419 -24.78 26.63 0.45
CA CYS A 419 -24.31 26.21 1.77
C CYS A 419 -25.31 25.29 2.49
N VAL A 420 -25.74 24.24 1.79
CA VAL A 420 -26.72 23.25 2.27
C VAL A 420 -26.22 21.84 1.98
N LEU A 421 -26.42 20.90 2.91
CA LEU A 421 -26.23 19.47 2.66
C LEU A 421 -27.52 18.87 2.09
N ARG A 422 -27.46 18.38 0.86
CA ARG A 422 -28.61 17.78 0.15
C ARG A 422 -28.50 16.25 0.14
N PRO A 423 -29.60 15.52 0.30
CA PRO A 423 -29.59 14.07 0.20
C PRO A 423 -29.18 13.65 -1.21
N ALA A 424 -28.08 12.88 -1.31
CA ALA A 424 -27.67 12.27 -2.57
C ALA A 424 -28.30 10.88 -2.72
N VAL A 425 -28.21 10.06 -1.68
CA VAL A 425 -28.80 8.71 -1.62
C VAL A 425 -29.22 8.41 -0.18
N VAL A 426 -30.36 7.76 0.00
CA VAL A 426 -30.85 7.26 1.29
C VAL A 426 -31.36 5.82 1.15
N THR A 427 -31.45 5.06 2.25
CA THR A 427 -32.06 3.71 2.24
C THR A 427 -33.58 3.78 2.07
N GLU A 428 -34.18 2.73 1.52
CA GLU A 428 -35.65 2.60 1.39
C GLU A 428 -36.35 2.78 2.75
N GLN A 429 -35.76 2.24 3.83
CA GLN A 429 -36.28 2.40 5.19
C GLN A 429 -36.29 3.85 5.67
N THR A 430 -35.40 4.69 5.14
CA THR A 430 -35.39 6.14 5.43
C THR A 430 -36.52 6.84 4.68
N GLU A 431 -36.85 6.42 3.46
CA GLU A 431 -37.97 6.95 2.68
C GLU A 431 -39.34 6.57 3.26
N GLU A 432 -39.44 5.45 3.99
CA GLU A 432 -40.67 4.99 4.63
C GLU A 432 -41.04 5.79 5.91
N ILE A 433 -40.14 6.64 6.40
CA ILE A 433 -40.42 7.51 7.54
C ILE A 433 -41.44 8.58 7.13
N PRO A 434 -42.48 8.87 7.94
CA PRO A 434 -43.57 9.79 7.56
C PRO A 434 -43.16 11.26 7.32
N ASP A 435 -41.92 11.63 7.66
CA ASP A 435 -41.38 12.98 7.53
C ASP A 435 -40.67 13.17 6.18
N GLU A 436 -40.63 14.42 5.69
CA GLU A 436 -39.88 14.77 4.49
C GLU A 436 -38.37 14.60 4.72
N ILE A 437 -37.66 14.01 3.76
CA ILE A 437 -36.20 13.83 3.83
C ILE A 437 -35.56 15.23 3.96
N PRO A 438 -34.81 15.50 5.05
CA PRO A 438 -34.37 16.85 5.37
C PRO A 438 -33.25 17.33 4.45
N GLU A 439 -33.17 18.64 4.23
CA GLU A 439 -31.95 19.30 3.77
C GLU A 439 -31.33 20.07 4.95
N PHE A 440 -30.01 19.98 5.14
CA PHE A 440 -29.37 20.57 6.30
C PHE A 440 -28.66 21.88 5.96
N GLU A 441 -29.25 22.99 6.35
CA GLU A 441 -28.67 24.33 6.22
C GLU A 441 -27.55 24.59 7.25
N ALA A 442 -26.63 25.50 6.89
CA ALA A 442 -25.61 26.01 7.80
C ALA A 442 -26.21 26.59 9.09
N GLU A 443 -25.53 26.36 10.23
CA GLU A 443 -25.85 26.86 11.59
C GLU A 443 -26.97 26.13 12.38
N ARG A 444 -27.75 25.21 11.79
CA ARG A 444 -28.93 24.62 12.47
C ARG A 444 -29.04 23.09 12.56
N ALA A 445 -28.07 22.33 12.06
CA ALA A 445 -28.13 20.86 12.05
C ALA A 445 -26.88 20.19 12.63
N LEU A 446 -27.06 19.07 13.34
CA LEU A 446 -25.97 18.20 13.82
C LEU A 446 -25.07 17.75 12.65
N ALA A 447 -25.68 17.31 11.55
CA ALA A 447 -25.00 16.95 10.31
C ALA A 447 -24.03 18.04 9.81
N TRP A 448 -24.46 19.31 9.80
CA TRP A 448 -23.61 20.43 9.40
C TRP A 448 -22.44 20.65 10.37
N SER A 449 -22.67 20.51 11.68
CA SER A 449 -21.59 20.66 12.66
C SER A 449 -20.52 19.57 12.55
N VAL A 450 -20.91 18.35 12.19
CA VAL A 450 -19.96 17.26 11.93
C VAL A 450 -19.17 17.51 10.65
N PHE A 451 -19.85 17.94 9.57
CA PHE A 451 -19.18 18.37 8.34
C PHE A 451 -18.10 19.44 8.62
N GLU A 452 -18.43 20.48 9.38
CA GLU A 452 -17.50 21.57 9.70
C GLU A 452 -16.37 21.13 10.64
N SER A 453 -16.66 20.28 11.62
CA SER A 453 -15.66 19.81 12.59
C SER A 453 -14.68 18.80 11.99
N GLY A 454 -15.13 17.99 11.03
CA GLY A 454 -14.38 16.87 10.47
C GLY A 454 -14.18 15.70 11.43
N GLU A 455 -14.91 15.64 12.56
CA GLU A 455 -14.83 14.55 13.54
C GLU A 455 -16.11 13.70 13.52
N ALA A 456 -15.97 12.38 13.35
CA ALA A 456 -17.07 11.43 13.46
C ALA A 456 -17.72 11.53 14.85
N THR A 457 -19.05 11.56 14.89
CA THR A 457 -19.78 11.73 16.15
C THR A 457 -20.93 10.73 16.24
N VAL A 458 -21.06 10.10 17.41
CA VAL A 458 -22.14 9.17 17.76
C VAL A 458 -23.12 9.87 18.70
N PHE A 459 -24.41 9.74 18.40
CA PHE A 459 -25.52 10.20 19.22
C PHE A 459 -26.37 8.99 19.62
N GLU A 460 -26.35 8.64 20.91
CA GLU A 460 -27.08 7.50 21.45
C GLU A 460 -28.59 7.80 21.63
N ASP A 461 -28.94 9.07 21.87
CA ASP A 461 -30.32 9.58 21.93
C ASP A 461 -30.45 10.92 21.19
N LEU A 462 -30.99 10.87 19.97
CA LEU A 462 -31.16 12.04 19.12
C LEU A 462 -32.28 12.99 19.59
N LYS A 463 -33.22 12.53 20.41
CA LYS A 463 -34.38 13.33 20.86
C LYS A 463 -33.99 14.37 21.90
N ASP A 464 -32.97 14.06 22.71
CA ASP A 464 -32.46 14.95 23.75
C ASP A 464 -31.40 15.95 23.23
N GLU A 465 -31.03 15.87 21.95
CA GLU A 465 -30.00 16.72 21.37
C GLU A 465 -30.52 18.13 20.97
N PRO A 466 -29.98 19.23 21.54
CA PRO A 466 -30.48 20.60 21.31
C PRO A 466 -30.38 21.11 19.87
N ARG A 467 -29.57 20.45 19.04
CA ARG A 467 -29.32 20.79 17.63
C ARG A 467 -29.91 19.76 16.66
N GLY A 468 -30.71 18.80 17.15
CA GLY A 468 -31.45 17.87 16.31
C GLY A 468 -32.36 18.61 15.33
N TYR A 469 -32.42 18.15 14.09
CA TYR A 469 -33.21 18.78 13.04
C TYR A 469 -34.72 18.73 13.34
N ASN A 470 -35.21 17.56 13.75
CA ASN A 470 -36.59 17.33 14.18
C ASN A 470 -36.63 16.71 15.59
N PRO A 471 -37.12 17.43 16.62
CA PRO A 471 -37.27 16.90 17.97
C PRO A 471 -38.22 15.70 18.10
N GLU A 472 -39.13 15.51 17.13
CA GLU A 472 -40.10 14.40 17.09
C GLU A 472 -39.62 13.26 16.18
N THR A 473 -38.33 13.24 15.82
CA THR A 473 -37.76 12.21 14.95
C THR A 473 -37.93 10.79 15.53
N PRO A 474 -38.28 9.79 14.70
CA PRO A 474 -38.32 8.40 15.12
C PRO A 474 -36.93 7.78 15.26
N VAL A 475 -35.86 8.46 14.83
CA VAL A 475 -34.47 8.01 14.97
C VAL A 475 -34.04 8.15 16.43
N GLU A 476 -33.57 7.05 17.03
CA GLU A 476 -33.08 7.05 18.42
C GLU A 476 -31.55 7.17 18.46
N THR A 477 -30.85 6.28 17.74
CA THR A 477 -29.39 6.28 17.66
C THR A 477 -28.93 6.70 16.26
N GLU A 478 -27.96 7.60 16.18
CA GLU A 478 -27.41 8.11 14.91
C GLU A 478 -25.88 8.27 14.99
N LEU A 479 -25.18 7.76 13.97
CA LEU A 479 -23.77 7.96 13.70
C LEU A 479 -23.64 8.89 12.50
N ILE A 480 -22.90 9.98 12.67
CA ILE A 480 -22.62 10.98 11.63
C ILE A 480 -21.13 10.98 11.34
N LEU A 481 -20.77 10.70 10.08
CA LEU A 481 -19.37 10.63 9.63
C LEU A 481 -19.11 11.71 8.57
N PRO A 482 -18.05 12.52 8.71
CA PRO A 482 -17.69 13.50 7.70
C PRO A 482 -17.04 12.82 6.49
N LEU A 483 -17.36 13.31 5.29
CA LEU A 483 -16.76 12.90 4.02
C LEU A 483 -15.82 14.00 3.51
N ALA A 484 -15.03 14.58 4.42
CA ALA A 484 -14.23 15.78 4.19
C ALA A 484 -15.06 16.89 3.52
N ASP A 485 -14.57 17.49 2.44
CA ASP A 485 -15.21 18.61 1.76
C ASP A 485 -16.44 18.20 0.93
N HIS A 486 -16.77 16.90 0.85
CA HIS A 486 -17.88 16.41 0.02
C HIS A 486 -19.23 16.42 0.72
N GLY A 487 -19.27 16.26 2.05
CA GLY A 487 -20.52 16.19 2.81
C GLY A 487 -20.45 15.23 4.00
N VAL A 488 -21.55 14.53 4.30
CA VAL A 488 -21.65 13.62 5.45
C VAL A 488 -22.37 12.32 5.12
N PHE A 489 -22.01 11.29 5.88
CA PHE A 489 -22.70 10.00 5.94
C PHE A 489 -23.48 9.93 7.25
N LEU A 490 -24.79 9.71 7.17
CA LEU A 490 -25.66 9.41 8.30
C LEU A 490 -25.99 7.91 8.34
N ALA A 491 -25.85 7.28 9.50
CA ALA A 491 -26.26 5.91 9.73
C ALA A 491 -26.95 5.81 11.09
N GLY A 492 -28.21 5.35 11.13
CA GLY A 492 -29.02 5.36 12.34
C GLY A 492 -30.06 4.24 12.43
N SER A 493 -30.72 4.19 13.58
CA SER A 493 -31.72 3.20 13.96
C SER A 493 -32.90 3.86 14.66
N VAL A 494 -34.10 3.30 14.49
CA VAL A 494 -35.32 3.69 15.25
C VAL A 494 -35.45 3.01 16.61
N PHE A 495 -34.49 2.15 16.94
CA PHE A 495 -34.38 1.48 18.22
C PHE A 495 -33.08 1.90 18.89
N GLU A 496 -33.11 2.07 20.22
CA GLU A 496 -31.92 2.19 21.07
C GLU A 496 -30.96 1.01 20.81
N THR A 497 -29.85 1.30 20.15
CA THR A 497 -28.82 0.32 19.76
C THR A 497 -27.49 0.71 20.40
N GLU A 498 -26.90 -0.17 21.22
CA GLU A 498 -25.52 0.01 21.66
C GLU A 498 -24.57 -0.17 20.46
N LEU A 499 -23.91 0.91 20.05
CA LEU A 499 -22.88 0.88 19.02
C LEU A 499 -21.55 0.46 19.66
N ASP A 500 -21.08 -0.74 19.32
CA ASP A 500 -19.78 -1.20 19.78
C ASP A 500 -18.62 -0.48 19.04
N GLU A 501 -17.41 -0.59 19.60
CA GLU A 501 -16.19 -0.01 19.01
C GLU A 501 -15.93 -0.57 17.59
N HIS A 502 -16.38 -1.80 17.30
CA HIS A 502 -16.18 -2.43 16.00
C HIS A 502 -17.08 -1.85 14.90
N VAL A 503 -18.33 -1.50 15.22
CA VAL A 503 -19.26 -0.83 14.29
C VAL A 503 -18.76 0.57 13.96
N HIS A 504 -18.25 1.30 14.95
CA HIS A 504 -17.62 2.60 14.75
C HIS A 504 -16.41 2.51 13.80
N ASP A 505 -15.48 1.58 14.07
CA ASP A 505 -14.30 1.35 13.22
C ASP A 505 -14.68 1.02 11.77
N LEU A 506 -15.68 0.15 11.57
CA LEU A 506 -16.14 -0.23 10.23
C LEU A 506 -16.75 0.96 9.47
N ALA A 507 -17.52 1.78 10.17
CA ALA A 507 -18.16 2.96 9.59
C ALA A 507 -17.14 4.03 9.19
N GLU A 508 -16.12 4.28 10.02
CA GLU A 508 -15.01 5.18 9.68
C GLU A 508 -14.23 4.68 8.47
N ILE A 509 -13.91 3.38 8.41
CA ILE A 509 -13.18 2.82 7.26
C ILE A 509 -14.03 2.94 5.99
N LEU A 510 -15.34 2.69 6.07
CA LEU A 510 -16.23 2.87 4.93
C LEU A 510 -16.26 4.35 4.49
N ALA A 511 -16.47 5.29 5.41
CA ALA A 511 -16.48 6.73 5.13
C ALA A 511 -15.17 7.20 4.48
N ALA A 512 -14.01 6.74 4.96
CA ALA A 512 -12.71 7.08 4.37
C ALA A 512 -12.55 6.55 2.93
N ASN A 513 -13.07 5.34 2.64
CA ASN A 513 -13.07 4.79 1.28
C ASN A 513 -14.03 5.56 0.36
N VAL A 514 -15.19 5.98 0.87
CA VAL A 514 -16.15 6.81 0.14
C VAL A 514 -15.55 8.16 -0.18
N GLN A 515 -14.95 8.84 0.80
CA GLN A 515 -14.22 10.09 0.59
C GLN A 515 -13.17 9.95 -0.51
N SER A 516 -12.35 8.90 -0.44
CA SER A 516 -11.30 8.65 -1.44
C SER A 516 -11.87 8.41 -2.85
N ALA A 517 -13.05 7.77 -2.95
CA ALA A 517 -13.75 7.57 -4.22
C ALA A 517 -14.34 8.88 -4.76
N LEU A 518 -14.95 9.71 -3.90
CA LEU A 518 -15.48 11.03 -4.26
C LEU A 518 -14.36 11.98 -4.71
N ASP A 519 -13.23 12.00 -4.00
CA ASP A 519 -12.02 12.74 -4.37
C ASP A 519 -11.51 12.36 -5.76
N ARG A 520 -11.61 11.07 -6.11
CA ARG A 520 -11.22 10.58 -7.43
C ARG A 520 -12.22 11.03 -8.49
N ALA A 521 -13.51 10.82 -8.27
CA ALA A 521 -14.55 11.20 -9.22
C ALA A 521 -14.51 12.70 -9.55
N GLU A 522 -14.39 13.56 -8.54
CA GLU A 522 -14.26 15.01 -8.73
C GLU A 522 -12.98 15.40 -9.47
N ARG A 523 -11.86 14.72 -9.17
CA ARG A 523 -10.60 14.96 -9.87
C ARG A 523 -10.66 14.52 -11.33
N GLU A 524 -11.30 13.38 -11.62
CA GLU A 524 -11.50 12.90 -12.99
C GLU A 524 -12.42 13.82 -13.78
N GLU A 525 -13.52 14.30 -13.18
CA GLU A 525 -14.41 15.29 -13.78
C GLU A 525 -13.67 16.60 -14.10
N THR A 526 -12.91 17.11 -13.13
CA THR A 526 -12.11 18.33 -13.31
C THR A 526 -11.03 18.15 -14.39
N LEU A 527 -10.35 17.00 -14.39
CA LEU A 527 -9.34 16.68 -15.39
C LEU A 527 -9.95 16.51 -16.78
N SER A 528 -11.12 15.89 -16.90
CA SER A 528 -11.84 15.75 -18.16
C SER A 528 -12.21 17.12 -18.73
N LYS A 529 -12.77 17.99 -17.89
CA LYS A 529 -13.09 19.37 -18.27
C LYS A 529 -11.87 20.14 -18.73
N HIS A 530 -10.76 20.11 -17.97
CA HIS A 530 -9.52 20.76 -18.39
C HIS A 530 -8.89 20.15 -19.63
N ARG A 531 -9.04 18.84 -19.84
CA ARG A 531 -8.55 18.17 -21.04
C ARG A 531 -9.35 18.58 -22.27
N GLU A 532 -10.67 18.65 -22.17
CA GLU A 532 -11.54 19.17 -23.22
C GLU A 532 -11.18 20.63 -23.56
N GLU A 533 -10.98 21.47 -22.54
CA GLU A 533 -10.49 22.85 -22.72
C GLU A 533 -9.13 22.90 -23.44
N LEU A 534 -8.16 22.05 -23.04
CA LEU A 534 -6.83 21.99 -23.67
C LEU A 534 -6.86 21.43 -25.11
N GLU A 535 -7.73 20.46 -25.38
CA GLU A 535 -7.92 19.90 -26.72
C GLU A 535 -8.55 20.95 -27.65
N GLU A 536 -9.53 21.72 -27.16
CA GLU A 536 -10.11 22.87 -27.87
C GLU A 536 -9.06 23.95 -28.16
N LEU A 537 -8.17 24.25 -27.20
CA LEU A 537 -7.08 25.22 -27.37
C LEU A 537 -5.99 24.77 -28.36
N ASN A 538 -5.63 23.50 -28.35
CA ASN A 538 -4.62 22.97 -29.29
C ASN A 538 -5.15 22.93 -30.72
N ARG A 539 -6.44 22.69 -30.89
CA ARG A 539 -7.11 22.62 -32.19
C ARG A 539 -7.01 23.93 -32.98
N ILE A 540 -7.32 25.08 -32.36
CA ILE A 540 -7.29 26.39 -33.04
C ILE A 540 -5.87 26.82 -33.39
N ASN A 541 -4.92 26.62 -32.46
CA ASN A 541 -3.51 26.92 -32.71
C ASN A 541 -2.93 26.08 -33.85
N ALA A 542 -3.41 24.84 -34.05
CA ALA A 542 -2.99 24.00 -35.16
C ALA A 542 -3.44 24.56 -36.52
N VAL A 543 -4.68 25.01 -36.62
CA VAL A 543 -5.23 25.62 -37.86
C VAL A 543 -4.44 26.86 -38.24
N ILE A 544 -4.12 27.71 -37.27
CA ILE A 544 -3.43 28.98 -37.55
C ILE A 544 -2.01 28.75 -38.04
N ARG A 545 -1.26 27.86 -37.38
CA ARG A 545 0.09 27.49 -37.84
C ARG A 545 0.10 26.92 -39.27
N ASP A 546 -0.98 26.24 -39.64
CA ASP A 546 -1.15 25.67 -40.96
C ASP A 546 -1.52 26.74 -42.00
N VAL A 547 -2.39 27.70 -41.63
CA VAL A 547 -2.68 28.89 -42.43
C VAL A 547 -1.40 29.72 -42.62
N ASP A 548 -0.66 30.07 -41.55
CA ASP A 548 0.59 30.84 -41.62
C ASP A 548 1.61 30.21 -42.57
N ARG A 549 1.77 28.88 -42.53
CA ARG A 549 2.66 28.16 -43.45
C ARG A 549 2.22 28.33 -44.90
N THR A 550 0.91 28.33 -45.15
CA THR A 550 0.35 28.49 -46.49
C THR A 550 0.50 29.92 -47.00
N LEU A 551 0.31 30.92 -46.12
CA LEU A 551 0.51 32.33 -46.44
C LEU A 551 1.94 32.63 -46.93
N VAL A 552 2.96 32.04 -46.31
CA VAL A 552 4.37 32.22 -46.69
C VAL A 552 4.68 31.67 -48.09
N GLN A 553 3.96 30.64 -48.53
CA GLN A 553 4.20 29.97 -49.82
C GLN A 553 3.37 30.55 -50.96
N ALA A 554 2.34 31.34 -50.66
CA ALA A 554 1.45 31.89 -51.67
C ALA A 554 2.17 32.89 -52.59
N THR A 555 1.86 32.84 -53.88
CA THR A 555 2.47 33.67 -54.92
C THR A 555 1.56 34.79 -55.39
N ASN A 556 0.27 34.69 -55.12
CA ASN A 556 -0.73 35.71 -55.43
C ASN A 556 -1.80 35.80 -54.33
N ARG A 557 -2.53 36.93 -54.33
CA ARG A 557 -3.60 37.22 -53.37
C ARG A 557 -4.73 36.19 -53.38
N GLY A 558 -5.17 35.74 -54.55
CA GLY A 558 -6.26 34.75 -54.65
C GLY A 558 -5.92 33.40 -54.02
N GLU A 559 -4.65 32.96 -54.10
CA GLU A 559 -4.16 31.77 -53.39
C GLU A 559 -4.26 31.92 -51.87
N ILE A 560 -3.93 33.09 -51.33
CA ILE A 560 -4.09 33.39 -49.89
C ILE A 560 -5.56 33.29 -49.49
N GLU A 561 -6.44 33.99 -50.21
CA GLU A 561 -7.86 34.10 -49.87
C GLU A 561 -8.56 32.73 -49.90
N SER A 562 -8.23 31.90 -50.90
CA SER A 562 -8.78 30.55 -51.03
C SER A 562 -8.23 29.61 -49.95
N ALA A 563 -6.92 29.65 -49.72
CA ALA A 563 -6.29 28.79 -48.71
C ALA A 563 -6.77 29.07 -47.29
N VAL A 564 -6.93 30.34 -46.91
CA VAL A 564 -7.45 30.72 -45.59
C VAL A 564 -8.88 30.19 -45.42
N ALA A 565 -9.75 30.41 -46.42
CA ALA A 565 -11.14 29.96 -46.36
C ALA A 565 -11.22 28.43 -46.20
N GLU A 566 -10.48 27.68 -47.02
CA GLU A 566 -10.48 26.21 -47.01
C GLU A 566 -9.99 25.62 -45.68
N ARG A 567 -8.88 26.13 -45.13
CA ARG A 567 -8.27 25.57 -43.92
C ARG A 567 -9.12 25.78 -42.68
N LEU A 568 -9.80 26.92 -42.55
CA LEU A 568 -10.64 27.20 -41.40
C LEU A 568 -11.82 26.21 -41.29
N VAL A 569 -12.37 25.74 -42.41
CA VAL A 569 -13.49 24.79 -42.41
C VAL A 569 -13.07 23.35 -42.11
N THR A 570 -11.79 23.01 -42.18
CA THR A 570 -11.31 21.64 -41.91
C THR A 570 -11.46 21.21 -40.45
N VAL A 571 -11.85 22.13 -39.57
CA VAL A 571 -11.84 21.95 -38.12
C VAL A 571 -13.16 22.43 -37.51
N GLU A 572 -13.82 21.53 -36.79
CA GLU A 572 -15.01 21.87 -36.01
C GLU A 572 -14.65 22.91 -34.92
N PRO A 573 -15.52 23.91 -34.64
CA PRO A 573 -16.93 24.02 -35.03
C PRO A 573 -17.20 24.84 -36.31
N TYR A 574 -16.18 25.18 -37.11
CA TYR A 574 -16.34 26.06 -38.27
C TYR A 574 -16.92 25.31 -39.47
N GLN A 575 -18.10 25.72 -39.93
CA GLN A 575 -18.81 25.03 -41.03
C GLN A 575 -18.73 25.76 -42.37
N PHE A 576 -18.60 27.08 -42.33
CA PHE A 576 -18.56 27.88 -43.55
C PHE A 576 -17.75 29.14 -43.35
N THR A 577 -16.85 29.42 -44.28
CA THR A 577 -15.96 30.59 -44.24
C THR A 577 -15.94 31.25 -45.62
N TRP A 578 -15.89 32.57 -45.65
CA TRP A 578 -15.68 33.31 -46.89
C TRP A 578 -14.81 34.54 -46.67
N VAL A 579 -14.11 34.94 -47.74
CA VAL A 579 -13.29 36.15 -47.78
C VAL A 579 -13.94 37.12 -48.75
N GLY A 580 -14.10 38.37 -48.30
CA GLY A 580 -14.62 39.47 -49.08
C GLY A 580 -13.58 40.55 -49.31
N GLU A 581 -13.49 41.04 -50.53
CA GLU A 581 -12.75 42.25 -50.86
C GLU A 581 -13.62 43.48 -50.56
N TYR A 582 -13.00 44.53 -50.03
CA TYR A 582 -13.69 45.77 -49.69
C TYR A 582 -13.46 46.82 -50.78
N ASP A 583 -14.55 47.30 -51.38
CA ASP A 583 -14.51 48.45 -52.27
C ASP A 583 -14.88 49.73 -51.49
N ALA A 584 -13.87 50.57 -51.27
CA ALA A 584 -14.01 51.83 -50.54
C ALA A 584 -14.94 52.85 -51.25
N ASN A 585 -15.09 52.76 -52.58
CA ASN A 585 -15.93 53.69 -53.34
C ASN A 585 -17.41 53.38 -53.17
N SER A 586 -17.77 52.10 -53.30
CA SER A 586 -19.15 51.62 -53.12
C SER A 586 -19.49 51.33 -51.65
N LYS A 587 -18.50 51.34 -50.75
CA LYS A 587 -18.61 50.89 -49.36
C LYS A 587 -19.22 49.50 -49.23
N SER A 588 -18.97 48.65 -50.22
CA SER A 588 -19.54 47.32 -50.31
C SER A 588 -18.45 46.25 -50.20
N VAL A 589 -18.86 45.05 -49.79
CA VAL A 589 -17.99 43.90 -49.67
C VAL A 589 -18.41 42.87 -50.70
N HIS A 590 -17.45 42.41 -51.51
CA HIS A 590 -17.69 41.41 -52.54
C HIS A 590 -16.92 40.12 -52.22
N PRO A 591 -17.60 38.97 -52.13
CA PRO A 591 -16.93 37.69 -51.90
C PRO A 591 -15.98 37.34 -53.03
N VAL A 592 -14.75 37.00 -52.68
CA VAL A 592 -13.69 36.58 -53.60
C VAL A 592 -13.31 35.11 -53.41
N ALA A 593 -13.47 34.57 -52.19
CA ALA A 593 -13.24 33.16 -51.88
C ALA A 593 -14.25 32.66 -50.83
N HIS A 594 -14.55 31.35 -50.85
CA HIS A 594 -15.39 30.69 -49.86
C HIS A 594 -15.03 29.21 -49.73
N ALA A 595 -15.35 28.62 -48.58
CA ALA A 595 -15.23 27.20 -48.31
C ALA A 595 -16.29 26.76 -47.29
N GLY A 596 -16.66 25.47 -47.31
CA GLY A 596 -17.74 24.90 -46.52
C GLY A 596 -18.76 24.18 -47.38
N ASP A 597 -19.84 23.74 -46.75
CA ASP A 597 -20.88 22.95 -47.41
C ASP A 597 -21.64 23.76 -48.48
N GLU A 598 -22.24 23.07 -49.46
CA GLU A 598 -23.06 23.65 -50.54
C GLU A 598 -24.20 24.55 -50.01
N ASP A 599 -24.66 24.30 -48.79
CA ASP A 599 -25.66 25.13 -48.12
C ASP A 599 -25.11 26.50 -47.70
N GLY A 600 -23.85 26.58 -47.30
CA GLY A 600 -23.19 27.84 -46.99
C GLY A 600 -22.98 28.71 -48.23
N LYS A 601 -22.68 28.11 -49.38
CA LYS A 601 -22.61 28.81 -50.66
C LYS A 601 -23.97 29.43 -51.05
N ARG A 602 -25.05 28.67 -50.95
CA ARG A 602 -26.42 29.18 -51.20
C ARG A 602 -26.81 30.29 -50.24
N TYR A 603 -26.38 30.21 -48.98
CA TYR A 603 -26.53 31.30 -48.01
C TYR A 603 -25.80 32.56 -48.49
N LEU A 604 -24.53 32.46 -48.85
CA LEU A 604 -23.72 33.58 -49.32
C LEU A 604 -24.35 34.28 -50.54
N GLU A 605 -24.83 33.50 -51.51
CA GLU A 605 -25.53 33.99 -52.71
C GLU A 605 -26.86 34.66 -52.38
N SER A 606 -27.52 34.29 -51.28
CA SER A 606 -28.81 34.87 -50.85
C SER A 606 -28.66 36.17 -50.07
N VAL A 607 -27.53 36.33 -49.37
CA VAL A 607 -27.29 37.37 -48.36
C VAL A 607 -26.51 38.55 -48.92
N ILE A 608 -25.59 38.34 -49.86
CA ILE A 608 -24.79 39.43 -50.43
C ILE A 608 -25.42 39.87 -51.75
N ARG A 609 -26.12 41.00 -51.72
CA ARG A 609 -26.72 41.64 -52.90
C ARG A 609 -25.93 42.90 -53.29
N PRO A 610 -25.79 43.22 -54.59
CA PRO A 610 -25.06 44.40 -55.05
C PRO A 610 -25.57 45.75 -54.51
N ASP A 611 -26.83 45.80 -54.04
CA ASP A 611 -27.52 47.01 -53.55
C ASP A 611 -27.64 47.07 -52.02
N ASP A 612 -26.99 46.16 -51.27
CA ASP A 612 -27.09 46.15 -49.81
C ASP A 612 -26.24 47.27 -49.20
N GLU A 613 -26.85 48.19 -48.43
CA GLU A 613 -26.23 49.41 -47.85
C GLU A 613 -25.15 49.14 -46.78
N GLY A 614 -24.48 47.98 -46.80
CA GLY A 614 -23.28 47.74 -46.01
C GLY A 614 -23.49 47.79 -44.49
N ARG A 615 -24.65 47.34 -43.97
CA ARG A 615 -24.91 47.36 -42.50
C ARG A 615 -24.66 46.02 -41.80
N GLY A 616 -24.00 45.07 -42.44
CA GLY A 616 -23.71 43.75 -41.89
C GLY A 616 -22.50 43.70 -40.95
N PRO A 617 -22.32 42.61 -40.18
CA PRO A 617 -21.15 42.42 -39.32
C PRO A 617 -19.81 42.56 -40.06
N ALA A 618 -19.76 42.16 -41.33
CA ALA A 618 -18.59 42.29 -42.19
C ALA A 618 -18.18 43.75 -42.40
N THR A 619 -19.12 44.62 -42.77
CA THR A 619 -18.84 46.05 -42.94
C THR A 619 -18.52 46.72 -41.61
N LYS A 620 -19.20 46.34 -40.53
CA LYS A 620 -18.89 46.85 -39.19
C LYS A 620 -17.47 46.49 -38.74
N ALA A 621 -16.99 45.29 -39.06
CA ALA A 621 -15.61 44.88 -38.78
C ALA A 621 -14.59 45.73 -39.54
N LEU A 622 -14.87 46.08 -40.80
CA LEU A 622 -14.04 46.97 -41.61
C LEU A 622 -14.05 48.41 -41.09
N GLU A 623 -15.21 48.95 -40.70
CA GLU A 623 -15.34 50.31 -40.15
C GLU A 623 -14.66 50.46 -38.79
N THR A 624 -14.86 49.49 -37.90
CA THR A 624 -14.27 49.51 -36.55
C THR A 624 -12.82 49.03 -36.52
N ARG A 625 -12.36 48.39 -37.60
CA ARG A 625 -11.06 47.71 -37.70
C ARG A 625 -10.84 46.70 -36.56
N SER A 626 -11.92 46.07 -36.10
CA SER A 626 -11.92 45.12 -34.99
C SER A 626 -12.79 43.91 -35.29
N VAL A 627 -12.50 42.77 -34.67
CA VAL A 627 -13.30 41.55 -34.84
C VAL A 627 -14.69 41.75 -34.27
N VAL A 628 -15.71 41.51 -35.09
CA VAL A 628 -17.13 41.57 -34.69
C VAL A 628 -17.67 40.16 -34.56
N VAL A 629 -18.25 39.84 -33.41
CA VAL A 629 -18.82 38.50 -33.13
C VAL A 629 -20.31 38.60 -32.85
N ILE A 630 -21.06 37.70 -33.47
CA ILE A 630 -22.46 37.39 -33.16
C ILE A 630 -22.47 36.07 -32.40
N ALA A 631 -22.72 36.13 -31.08
CA ALA A 631 -22.68 34.96 -30.21
C ALA A 631 -23.85 33.99 -30.46
N ASP A 632 -25.02 34.52 -30.81
CA ASP A 632 -26.16 33.70 -31.22
C ASP A 632 -26.96 34.42 -32.32
N THR A 633 -26.95 33.85 -33.53
CA THR A 633 -27.64 34.40 -34.70
C THR A 633 -29.16 34.44 -34.49
N ALA A 634 -29.71 33.59 -33.62
CA ALA A 634 -31.13 33.55 -33.32
C ALA A 634 -31.61 34.74 -32.48
N THR A 635 -30.76 35.30 -31.64
CA THR A 635 -31.16 36.29 -30.62
C THR A 635 -30.52 37.66 -30.80
N ASP A 636 -29.39 37.77 -31.53
CA ASP A 636 -28.70 39.05 -31.69
C ASP A 636 -29.52 40.04 -32.54
N PRO A 637 -29.80 41.25 -32.02
CA PRO A 637 -30.59 42.26 -32.73
C PRO A 637 -29.84 42.91 -33.90
N THR A 638 -28.51 42.92 -33.88
CA THR A 638 -27.70 43.50 -34.97
C THR A 638 -27.62 42.60 -36.21
N PHE A 639 -28.08 41.35 -36.08
CA PHE A 639 -28.07 40.34 -37.14
C PHE A 639 -29.47 40.02 -37.69
N GLU A 640 -30.50 40.79 -37.31
CA GLU A 640 -31.91 40.50 -37.62
C GLU A 640 -32.18 40.30 -39.12
N SER A 641 -31.58 41.12 -39.99
CA SER A 641 -31.75 41.04 -41.45
C SER A 641 -31.30 39.72 -42.09
N TRP A 642 -30.39 38.98 -41.43
CA TRP A 642 -29.79 37.74 -41.94
C TRP A 642 -30.16 36.50 -41.13
N ARG A 643 -30.94 36.68 -40.04
CA ARG A 643 -31.30 35.62 -39.09
C ARG A 643 -31.95 34.43 -39.76
N GLU A 644 -33.00 34.65 -40.56
CA GLU A 644 -33.76 33.58 -41.20
C GLU A 644 -32.87 32.74 -42.15
N ALA A 645 -32.09 33.41 -43.00
CA ALA A 645 -31.17 32.76 -43.93
C ALA A 645 -30.04 31.99 -43.22
N SER A 646 -29.52 32.52 -42.11
CA SER A 646 -28.47 31.88 -41.30
C SER A 646 -28.98 30.64 -40.57
N LEU A 647 -30.16 30.74 -39.93
CA LEU A 647 -30.73 29.62 -39.17
C LEU A 647 -31.22 28.49 -40.07
N ASP A 648 -31.74 28.80 -41.27
CA ASP A 648 -32.12 27.79 -42.27
C ASP A 648 -30.94 26.88 -42.65
N LYS A 649 -29.69 27.38 -42.54
CA LYS A 649 -28.46 26.63 -42.84
C LYS A 649 -27.74 26.09 -41.60
N GLY A 650 -28.32 26.24 -40.42
CA GLY A 650 -27.76 25.73 -39.17
C GLY A 650 -26.63 26.57 -38.57
N PHE A 651 -26.34 27.76 -39.09
CA PHE A 651 -25.34 28.66 -38.51
C PHE A 651 -25.90 29.36 -37.26
N ARG A 652 -25.28 29.09 -36.11
CA ARG A 652 -25.69 29.59 -34.79
C ARG A 652 -24.81 30.73 -34.27
N SER A 653 -23.60 30.92 -34.80
CA SER A 653 -22.75 32.07 -34.47
C SER A 653 -21.84 32.44 -35.65
N LEU A 654 -21.33 33.68 -35.64
CA LEU A 654 -20.44 34.20 -36.70
C LEU A 654 -19.38 35.15 -36.13
N ALA A 655 -18.18 35.14 -36.72
CA ALA A 655 -17.14 36.13 -36.51
C ALA A 655 -16.73 36.78 -37.84
N ALA A 656 -16.73 38.12 -37.89
CA ALA A 656 -16.21 38.92 -38.98
C ALA A 656 -14.88 39.56 -38.58
N ILE A 657 -13.82 39.27 -39.34
CA ILE A 657 -12.43 39.58 -39.02
C ILE A 657 -11.87 40.47 -40.12
N PRO A 658 -11.45 41.71 -39.81
CA PRO A 658 -10.86 42.59 -40.81
C PRO A 658 -9.46 42.11 -41.20
N ILE A 659 -9.20 41.99 -42.50
CA ILE A 659 -7.88 41.72 -43.06
C ILE A 659 -7.18 43.06 -43.27
N ARG A 660 -6.16 43.33 -42.46
CA ARG A 660 -5.52 44.65 -42.42
C ARG A 660 -4.01 44.57 -42.28
N TYR A 661 -3.31 45.54 -42.85
CA TYR A 661 -1.91 45.78 -42.56
C TYR A 661 -1.71 47.30 -42.44
N ASP A 662 -1.11 47.71 -41.32
CA ASP A 662 -1.02 49.12 -40.92
C ASP A 662 -2.41 49.82 -40.96
N GLU A 663 -2.54 50.95 -41.65
CA GLU A 663 -3.80 51.70 -41.79
C GLU A 663 -4.72 51.18 -42.91
N THR A 664 -4.27 50.19 -43.69
CA THR A 664 -4.98 49.69 -44.88
C THR A 664 -5.78 48.43 -44.58
N CYS A 665 -7.07 48.43 -44.91
CA CYS A 665 -7.93 47.25 -44.88
C CYS A 665 -8.08 46.68 -46.29
N TYR A 666 -7.63 45.44 -46.50
CA TYR A 666 -7.67 44.76 -47.79
C TYR A 666 -8.98 44.01 -48.00
N GLY A 667 -9.67 43.64 -46.92
CA GLY A 667 -10.90 42.88 -46.98
C GLY A 667 -11.34 42.39 -45.61
N VAL A 668 -12.27 41.43 -45.62
CA VAL A 668 -12.83 40.83 -44.41
C VAL A 668 -12.93 39.32 -44.58
N LEU A 669 -12.54 38.59 -43.55
CA LEU A 669 -12.72 37.15 -43.41
C LEU A 669 -13.93 36.91 -42.50
N VAL A 670 -14.87 36.09 -42.93
CA VAL A 670 -16.09 35.80 -42.16
C VAL A 670 -16.22 34.31 -41.93
N VAL A 671 -16.29 33.89 -40.66
CA VAL A 671 -16.35 32.50 -40.22
C VAL A 671 -17.69 32.23 -39.54
N HIS A 672 -18.37 31.16 -39.94
CA HIS A 672 -19.64 30.70 -39.38
C HIS A 672 -19.46 29.38 -38.62
N ALA A 673 -20.13 29.26 -37.47
CA ALA A 673 -20.15 28.07 -36.66
C ALA A 673 -21.58 27.61 -36.36
N ASN A 674 -21.75 26.30 -36.12
CA ASN A 674 -23.04 25.66 -35.86
C ASN A 674 -23.45 25.62 -34.36
N ARG A 675 -22.59 26.13 -33.47
CA ARG A 675 -22.87 26.27 -32.04
C ARG A 675 -23.01 27.74 -31.66
N THR A 676 -23.79 28.02 -30.62
CA THR A 676 -23.84 29.35 -30.00
C THR A 676 -22.57 29.61 -29.21
N GLY A 677 -22.17 30.87 -29.12
CA GLY A 677 -21.01 31.29 -28.33
C GLY A 677 -19.69 30.69 -28.81
N ALA A 678 -19.60 30.27 -30.09
CA ALA A 678 -18.40 29.59 -30.58
C ALA A 678 -17.14 30.42 -30.36
N PHE A 679 -17.24 31.73 -30.60
CA PHE A 679 -16.15 32.69 -30.56
C PHE A 679 -16.05 33.41 -29.21
N ASP A 680 -15.33 32.79 -28.28
CA ASP A 680 -15.01 33.37 -26.97
C ASP A 680 -13.98 34.51 -27.07
N SER A 681 -13.61 35.10 -25.92
CA SER A 681 -12.64 36.21 -25.88
C SER A 681 -11.25 35.84 -26.41
N ARG A 682 -10.84 34.58 -26.27
CA ARG A 682 -9.52 34.09 -26.68
C ARG A 682 -9.50 33.77 -28.17
N GLU A 683 -10.53 33.10 -28.69
CA GLU A 683 -10.71 32.87 -30.13
C GLU A 683 -10.74 34.19 -30.89
N ARG A 684 -11.41 35.22 -30.36
CA ARG A 684 -11.44 36.56 -30.96
C ARG A 684 -10.05 37.18 -31.09
N ALA A 685 -9.22 37.10 -30.05
CA ALA A 685 -7.87 37.65 -30.07
C ALA A 685 -7.00 36.93 -31.10
N VAL A 686 -7.12 35.62 -31.14
CA VAL A 686 -6.37 34.74 -32.04
C VAL A 686 -6.78 34.94 -33.50
N LEU A 687 -8.08 35.08 -33.79
CA LEU A 687 -8.58 35.40 -35.13
C LEU A 687 -8.22 36.82 -35.57
N ALA A 688 -8.13 37.78 -34.63
CA ALA A 688 -7.64 39.13 -34.94
C ALA A 688 -6.18 39.11 -35.41
N GLU A 689 -5.32 38.36 -34.73
CA GLU A 689 -3.92 38.16 -35.12
C GLU A 689 -3.82 37.50 -36.51
N LEU A 690 -4.67 36.52 -36.78
CA LEU A 690 -4.75 35.89 -38.11
C LEU A 690 -5.11 36.92 -39.20
N GLY A 691 -6.07 37.82 -38.95
CA GLY A 691 -6.44 38.88 -39.90
C GLY A 691 -5.30 39.84 -40.22
N GLU A 692 -4.44 40.15 -39.24
CA GLU A 692 -3.23 40.96 -39.43
C GLU A 692 -2.16 40.22 -40.23
N THR A 693 -1.91 38.95 -39.93
CA THR A 693 -0.93 38.12 -40.66
C THR A 693 -1.31 37.92 -42.12
N ILE A 694 -2.61 37.72 -42.41
CA ILE A 694 -3.12 37.66 -43.79
C ILE A 694 -2.90 39.00 -44.49
N GLY A 695 -3.21 40.12 -43.82
CA GLY A 695 -3.01 41.46 -44.39
C GLY A 695 -1.55 41.73 -44.73
N LEU A 696 -0.62 41.37 -43.84
CA LEU A 696 0.83 41.48 -44.07
C LEU A 696 1.26 40.68 -45.31
N ALA A 697 0.76 39.44 -45.46
CA ALA A 697 1.09 38.59 -46.60
C ALA A 697 0.57 39.17 -47.93
N ILE A 698 -0.66 39.70 -47.95
CA ILE A 698 -1.23 40.37 -49.13
C ILE A 698 -0.41 41.61 -49.49
N ALA A 699 -0.09 42.46 -48.52
CA ALA A 699 0.70 43.67 -48.72
C ALA A 699 2.09 43.35 -49.33
N GLY A 700 2.74 42.29 -48.86
CA GLY A 700 4.03 41.83 -49.40
C GLY A 700 3.95 41.35 -50.86
N ILE A 701 2.87 40.66 -51.24
CA ILE A 701 2.65 40.20 -52.62
C ILE A 701 2.32 41.39 -53.54
N GLU A 702 1.46 42.31 -53.12
CA GLU A 702 1.10 43.49 -53.91
C GLU A 702 2.31 44.40 -54.13
N SER A 703 3.13 44.60 -53.09
CA SER A 703 4.38 45.37 -53.20
C SER A 703 5.36 44.73 -54.20
N ARG A 704 5.48 43.39 -54.19
CA ARG A 704 6.32 42.67 -55.15
C ARG A 704 5.79 42.77 -56.58
N LYS A 705 4.47 42.71 -56.77
CA LYS A 705 3.84 42.87 -58.10
C LYS A 705 4.00 44.28 -58.67
N ALA A 706 3.93 45.31 -57.82
CA ALA A 706 4.16 46.70 -58.23
C ALA A 706 5.59 46.94 -58.74
N LEU A 707 6.59 46.23 -58.18
CA LEU A 707 8.00 46.31 -58.60
C LEU A 707 8.32 45.54 -59.89
N VAL A 708 7.40 44.74 -60.44
CA VAL A 708 7.66 43.78 -61.55
C VAL A 708 6.77 44.06 -62.78
N SER A 709 6.04 45.18 -62.82
CA SER A 709 5.18 45.51 -63.98
C SER A 709 5.96 46.26 -65.07
N ASP A 710 6.04 45.68 -66.27
CA ASP A 710 6.76 46.20 -67.47
C ASP A 710 6.13 47.46 -68.13
N CYS A 711 5.11 48.05 -67.51
CA CYS A 711 4.49 49.30 -67.94
C CYS A 711 4.59 50.35 -66.84
N VAL A 712 5.00 51.56 -67.23
CA VAL A 712 5.00 52.75 -66.38
C VAL A 712 4.01 53.80 -66.92
N VAL A 713 3.41 54.56 -66.02
CA VAL A 713 2.64 55.77 -66.30
C VAL A 713 3.58 56.95 -66.14
N GLU A 714 3.88 57.64 -67.23
CA GLU A 714 4.56 58.93 -67.23
C GLU A 714 3.54 60.04 -66.99
N VAL A 715 3.78 60.86 -65.97
CA VAL A 715 2.98 62.05 -65.65
C VAL A 715 3.85 63.28 -65.83
N GLU A 716 3.54 64.08 -66.84
CA GLU A 716 4.20 65.36 -67.11
C GLU A 716 3.53 66.44 -66.26
N ILE A 717 4.32 67.07 -65.40
CA ILE A 717 3.89 68.14 -64.51
C ILE A 717 4.63 69.44 -64.82
N GLU A 718 3.92 70.56 -64.70
CA GLU A 718 4.46 71.92 -64.82
C GLU A 718 4.24 72.64 -63.50
N SER A 719 5.28 73.30 -63.00
CA SER A 719 5.29 74.09 -61.76
C SER A 719 5.76 75.51 -62.06
N LYS A 720 5.12 76.48 -61.38
CA LYS A 720 5.55 77.88 -61.34
C LYS A 720 5.74 78.35 -59.89
N ASP A 721 5.83 77.41 -58.96
CA ASP A 721 5.94 77.69 -57.54
C ASP A 721 7.30 78.32 -57.25
N ALA A 722 7.30 79.50 -56.63
CA ALA A 722 8.52 80.23 -56.30
C ALA A 722 9.39 79.52 -55.26
N ASP A 723 8.84 78.56 -54.52
CA ASP A 723 9.57 77.75 -53.53
C ASP A 723 10.34 76.57 -54.17
N ASN A 724 10.22 76.36 -55.49
CA ASN A 724 10.93 75.31 -56.22
C ASN A 724 12.25 75.85 -56.79
N LEU A 725 13.38 75.28 -56.35
CA LEU A 725 14.73 75.64 -56.83
C LEU A 725 14.82 75.64 -58.37
N PHE A 726 14.21 74.64 -59.03
CA PHE A 726 14.25 74.53 -60.49
C PHE A 726 13.53 75.70 -61.17
N VAL A 727 12.55 76.33 -60.53
CA VAL A 727 11.84 77.49 -61.09
C VAL A 727 12.55 78.79 -60.73
N GLN A 728 12.98 78.93 -59.48
CA GLN A 728 13.48 80.21 -58.97
C GLN A 728 14.90 80.53 -59.47
N LEU A 729 15.78 79.53 -59.63
CA LEU A 729 17.14 79.78 -60.10
C LEU A 729 17.18 80.34 -61.54
N PRO A 730 16.52 79.73 -62.54
CA PRO A 730 16.38 80.32 -63.87
C PRO A 730 15.85 81.75 -63.87
N GLN A 731 14.84 82.05 -63.04
CA GLN A 731 14.21 83.38 -63.00
C GLN A 731 15.11 84.48 -62.42
N GLU A 732 15.98 84.14 -61.46
CA GLU A 732 16.86 85.11 -60.81
C GLU A 732 18.21 85.26 -61.53
N VAL A 733 18.75 84.16 -62.07
CA VAL A 733 20.09 84.12 -62.68
C VAL A 733 20.04 84.19 -64.21
N GLY A 734 18.89 83.88 -64.83
CA GLY A 734 18.72 83.84 -66.28
C GLY A 734 19.41 82.63 -66.94
N CYS A 735 19.21 81.44 -66.38
CA CYS A 735 19.83 80.20 -66.84
C CYS A 735 18.81 79.13 -67.23
N GLU A 736 19.22 78.16 -68.03
CA GLU A 736 18.45 76.93 -68.25
C GLU A 736 18.99 75.82 -67.34
N LEU A 737 18.08 75.05 -66.74
CA LEU A 737 18.38 73.92 -65.85
C LEU A 737 17.89 72.60 -66.43
N GLY A 738 18.71 71.56 -66.31
CA GLY A 738 18.33 70.18 -66.56
C GLY A 738 18.72 69.25 -65.41
N LEU A 739 17.90 68.25 -65.11
CA LEU A 739 18.20 67.20 -64.14
C LEU A 739 18.92 66.04 -64.83
N LEU A 740 20.17 65.75 -64.45
CA LEU A 740 20.91 64.57 -64.92
C LEU A 740 20.60 63.33 -64.08
N GLY A 741 20.32 63.49 -62.80
CA GLY A 741 20.01 62.36 -61.94
C GLY A 741 20.00 62.72 -60.46
N THR A 742 19.45 61.79 -59.67
CA THR A 742 19.40 61.92 -58.22
C THR A 742 19.90 60.65 -57.54
N THR A 743 20.44 60.78 -56.33
CA THR A 743 20.89 59.65 -55.52
C THR A 743 20.66 59.96 -54.05
N LEU A 744 20.04 59.03 -53.34
CA LEU A 744 19.92 59.07 -51.87
C LEU A 744 21.19 58.50 -51.24
N THR A 745 21.80 59.27 -50.34
CA THR A 745 22.96 58.83 -49.56
C THR A 745 22.52 58.03 -48.33
N SER A 746 23.44 57.27 -47.72
CA SER A 746 23.13 56.42 -46.56
C SER A 746 22.71 57.18 -45.30
N ASP A 747 22.96 58.49 -45.23
CA ASP A 747 22.51 59.39 -44.16
C ASP A 747 21.15 60.07 -44.46
N GLY A 748 20.52 59.72 -45.59
CA GLY A 748 19.20 60.23 -45.98
C GLY A 748 19.23 61.57 -46.72
N SER A 749 20.40 62.15 -47.00
CA SER A 749 20.51 63.34 -47.84
C SER A 749 20.30 63.00 -49.32
N LEU A 750 19.81 63.97 -50.11
CA LEU A 750 19.65 63.79 -51.55
C LEU A 750 20.78 64.52 -52.27
N LEU A 751 21.52 63.78 -53.09
CA LEU A 751 22.42 64.33 -54.09
C LEU A 751 21.68 64.45 -55.41
N CYS A 752 21.65 65.66 -55.96
CA CYS A 752 21.03 65.99 -57.23
C CYS A 752 22.13 66.52 -58.17
N PHE A 753 22.20 65.98 -59.38
CA PHE A 753 23.14 66.43 -60.40
C PHE A 753 22.36 67.21 -61.45
N VAL A 754 22.68 68.49 -61.60
CA VAL A 754 21.99 69.38 -62.54
C VAL A 754 22.94 69.95 -63.58
N THR A 755 22.47 70.08 -64.80
CA THR A 755 23.10 70.86 -65.85
C THR A 755 22.59 72.28 -65.81
N VAL A 756 23.48 73.22 -66.04
CA VAL A 756 23.19 74.65 -66.10
C VAL A 756 23.81 75.22 -67.37
N SER A 757 22.98 75.81 -68.22
CA SER A 757 23.37 76.52 -69.43
C SER A 757 22.99 78.00 -69.35
N ASP A 758 23.63 78.82 -70.18
CA ASP A 758 23.37 80.26 -70.33
C ASP A 758 23.66 81.16 -69.11
N ALA A 759 24.36 80.65 -68.08
CA ALA A 759 24.86 81.44 -66.95
C ALA A 759 26.31 81.13 -66.58
N GLN A 760 26.96 82.08 -65.88
CA GLN A 760 28.27 81.86 -65.29
C GLN A 760 28.15 80.97 -64.05
N SER A 761 28.99 79.94 -63.96
CA SER A 761 28.97 78.96 -62.87
C SER A 761 29.15 79.58 -61.47
N SER A 762 29.85 80.72 -61.37
CA SER A 762 30.01 81.47 -60.12
C SER A 762 28.70 82.09 -59.63
N ASP A 763 27.92 82.69 -60.52
CA ASP A 763 26.68 83.40 -60.17
C ASP A 763 25.61 82.40 -59.73
N VAL A 764 25.61 81.23 -60.37
CA VAL A 764 24.74 80.09 -60.04
C VAL A 764 25.11 79.51 -58.66
N LEU A 765 26.40 79.26 -58.39
CA LEU A 765 26.85 78.73 -57.09
C LEU A 765 26.56 79.70 -55.93
N ASP A 766 26.85 80.98 -56.13
CA ASP A 766 26.61 82.01 -55.11
C ASP A 766 25.12 82.03 -54.74
N TRP A 767 24.23 82.02 -55.73
CA TRP A 767 22.79 81.99 -55.49
C TRP A 767 22.31 80.70 -54.81
N VAL A 768 22.74 79.54 -55.32
CA VAL A 768 22.35 78.22 -54.76
C VAL A 768 22.78 78.08 -53.31
N SER A 769 23.95 78.63 -52.94
CA SER A 769 24.46 78.56 -51.57
C SER A 769 23.61 79.33 -50.55
N GLU A 770 22.80 80.29 -51.01
CA GLU A 770 21.88 81.06 -50.17
C GLU A 770 20.48 80.40 -50.08
N PHE A 771 20.22 79.32 -50.83
CA PHE A 771 18.93 78.64 -50.84
C PHE A 771 18.78 77.69 -49.63
N GLU A 772 17.78 77.93 -48.77
CA GLU A 772 17.62 77.30 -47.45
C GLU A 772 17.58 75.76 -47.47
N GLN A 773 17.15 75.14 -48.58
CA GLN A 773 17.03 73.69 -48.69
C GLN A 773 18.34 72.98 -49.10
N ILE A 774 19.35 73.74 -49.55
CA ILE A 774 20.64 73.21 -50.00
C ILE A 774 21.66 73.26 -48.87
N ALA A 775 22.18 72.09 -48.50
CA ALA A 775 23.22 71.91 -47.49
C ALA A 775 24.61 72.27 -48.04
N ASP A 776 24.87 71.89 -49.30
CA ASP A 776 26.17 72.04 -49.96
C ASP A 776 25.98 72.01 -51.48
N SER A 777 26.86 72.70 -52.21
CA SER A 777 26.86 72.71 -53.67
C SER A 777 28.28 72.71 -54.24
N ARG A 778 28.47 72.02 -55.36
CA ARG A 778 29.80 71.86 -55.97
C ARG A 778 29.72 71.72 -57.48
N ILE A 779 30.58 72.44 -58.19
CA ILE A 779 30.80 72.21 -59.62
C ILE A 779 31.57 70.90 -59.83
N LEU A 780 31.00 69.99 -60.61
CA LEU A 780 31.64 68.76 -61.03
C LEU A 780 32.39 68.94 -62.34
N HIS A 781 31.78 69.64 -63.29
CA HIS A 781 32.31 69.84 -64.62
C HIS A 781 31.86 71.19 -65.18
N GLU A 782 32.74 71.87 -65.92
CA GLU A 782 32.43 73.15 -66.56
C GLU A 782 33.04 73.15 -67.97
N THR A 783 32.22 73.54 -68.95
CA THR A 783 32.59 73.70 -70.36
C THR A 783 32.26 75.12 -70.82
N GLU A 784 32.63 75.49 -72.06
CA GLU A 784 32.29 76.82 -72.61
C GLU A 784 30.77 77.07 -72.77
N MET A 785 29.94 76.02 -72.76
CA MET A 785 28.49 76.14 -73.01
C MET A 785 27.61 75.62 -71.86
N GLU A 786 28.15 74.81 -70.95
CA GLU A 786 27.36 74.10 -69.94
C GLU A 786 28.21 73.77 -68.70
N CYS A 787 27.60 73.86 -67.52
CA CYS A 787 28.17 73.49 -66.23
C CYS A 787 27.32 72.41 -65.55
N VAL A 788 27.97 71.39 -64.97
CA VAL A 788 27.33 70.35 -64.16
C VAL A 788 27.60 70.62 -62.69
N ILE A 789 26.54 70.76 -61.91
CA ILE A 789 26.58 71.08 -60.48
C ILE A 789 25.97 69.93 -59.68
N GLU A 790 26.68 69.51 -58.63
CA GLU A 790 26.16 68.65 -57.56
C GLU A 790 25.52 69.53 -56.50
N LEU A 791 24.26 69.23 -56.18
CA LEU A 791 23.46 69.88 -55.15
C LEU A 791 23.11 68.86 -54.07
N ARG A 792 23.43 69.18 -52.81
CA ARG A 792 23.07 68.34 -51.66
C ARG A 792 21.93 68.98 -50.89
N TYR A 793 20.81 68.29 -50.77
CA TYR A 793 19.68 68.72 -49.95
C TYR A 793 19.80 68.17 -48.52
N GLU A 794 19.56 69.00 -47.50
CA GLU A 794 19.51 68.53 -46.10
C GLU A 794 18.36 67.55 -45.86
N ARG A 795 17.21 67.80 -46.51
CA ARG A 795 16.03 66.93 -46.52
C ARG A 795 15.33 67.08 -47.87
N ALA A 796 15.01 65.95 -48.53
CA ALA A 796 14.29 65.96 -49.79
C ALA A 796 12.90 65.33 -49.64
N PRO A 797 11.97 65.98 -48.90
CA PRO A 797 10.64 65.45 -48.65
C PRO A 797 9.89 65.14 -49.96
N PHE A 798 10.17 65.90 -51.02
CA PHE A 798 9.61 65.67 -52.35
C PHE A 798 10.05 64.32 -52.96
N VAL A 799 11.35 64.04 -53.00
CA VAL A 799 11.86 62.79 -53.61
C VAL A 799 11.54 61.59 -52.73
N THR A 800 11.58 61.74 -51.40
CA THR A 800 11.14 60.67 -50.48
C THR A 800 9.65 60.38 -50.62
N ALA A 801 8.79 61.41 -50.70
CA ALA A 801 7.34 61.22 -50.84
C ALA A 801 6.95 60.57 -52.18
N LEU A 802 7.73 60.81 -53.24
CA LEU A 802 7.61 60.12 -54.52
C LEU A 802 8.08 58.66 -54.40
N ALA A 803 9.26 58.43 -53.80
CA ALA A 803 9.81 57.08 -53.62
C ALA A 803 8.91 56.17 -52.77
N ASP A 804 8.30 56.70 -51.69
CA ASP A 804 7.33 55.97 -50.84
C ASP A 804 6.09 55.49 -51.62
N ARG A 805 5.78 56.14 -52.74
CA ARG A 805 4.67 55.80 -53.64
C ARG A 805 5.13 55.06 -54.90
N GLY A 806 6.39 54.62 -54.93
CA GLY A 806 7.01 53.94 -56.06
C GLY A 806 7.22 54.84 -57.28
N ALA A 807 7.12 56.17 -57.12
CA ALA A 807 7.31 57.13 -58.18
C ALA A 807 8.77 57.59 -58.25
N THR A 808 9.26 57.86 -59.46
CA THR A 808 10.61 58.39 -59.71
C THR A 808 10.53 59.58 -60.66
N ILE A 809 11.50 60.50 -60.57
CA ILE A 809 11.61 61.61 -61.51
C ILE A 809 12.48 61.12 -62.66
N ALA A 810 11.90 60.99 -63.86
CA ALA A 810 12.61 60.56 -65.05
C ALA A 810 13.42 61.70 -65.66
N SER A 811 12.85 62.90 -65.71
CA SER A 811 13.53 64.12 -66.13
C SER A 811 12.89 65.35 -65.49
N ALA A 812 13.67 66.42 -65.37
CA ALA A 812 13.18 67.75 -65.04
C ALA A 812 14.01 68.79 -65.78
N GLU A 813 13.33 69.79 -66.34
CA GLU A 813 13.91 70.90 -67.08
C GLU A 813 13.24 72.20 -66.64
N ALA A 814 13.97 73.29 -66.59
CA ALA A 814 13.40 74.58 -66.23
C ALA A 814 14.13 75.76 -66.85
N ASP A 815 13.37 76.81 -67.13
CA ASP A 815 13.81 78.08 -67.69
C ASP A 815 13.11 79.25 -66.97
N GLU A 816 13.27 80.48 -67.47
CA GLU A 816 12.64 81.67 -66.88
C GLU A 816 11.09 81.59 -66.85
N ASP A 817 10.47 80.78 -67.72
CA ASP A 817 9.01 80.67 -67.86
C ASP A 817 8.38 79.65 -66.89
N GLY A 818 9.17 78.71 -66.36
CA GLY A 818 8.76 77.74 -65.34
C GLY A 818 9.52 76.40 -65.40
N GLY A 819 9.13 75.46 -64.54
CA GLY A 819 9.73 74.13 -64.48
C GLY A 819 8.79 73.04 -64.98
N ARG A 820 9.32 72.09 -65.74
CA ARG A 820 8.62 70.86 -66.15
C ARG A 820 9.35 69.63 -65.65
N ALA A 821 8.59 68.65 -65.19
CA ALA A 821 9.14 67.37 -64.79
C ALA A 821 8.28 66.21 -65.29
N VAL A 822 8.92 65.10 -65.62
CA VAL A 822 8.27 63.83 -65.95
C VAL A 822 8.45 62.90 -64.77
N VAL A 823 7.32 62.50 -64.17
CA VAL A 823 7.29 61.54 -63.05
C VAL A 823 6.84 60.18 -63.59
N GLU A 824 7.66 59.17 -63.42
CA GLU A 824 7.34 57.78 -63.76
C GLU A 824 6.74 57.06 -62.56
N LEU A 825 5.60 56.40 -62.76
CA LEU A 825 4.87 55.62 -61.77
C LEU A 825 4.59 54.20 -62.31
N PRO A 826 4.56 53.16 -61.47
CA PRO A 826 4.01 51.87 -61.86
C PRO A 826 2.55 52.00 -62.30
N THR A 827 2.09 51.18 -63.26
CA THR A 827 0.67 51.18 -63.69
C THR A 827 -0.33 50.90 -62.57
N THR A 828 0.11 50.21 -61.51
CA THR A 828 -0.69 49.94 -60.31
C THR A 828 -0.72 51.10 -59.31
N ALA A 829 0.13 52.11 -59.47
CA ALA A 829 0.24 53.21 -58.52
C ALA A 829 -0.92 54.22 -58.68
N ASN A 830 -1.35 54.78 -57.56
CA ASN A 830 -2.38 55.82 -57.56
C ASN A 830 -1.79 57.15 -58.07
N VAL A 831 -1.88 57.36 -59.38
CA VAL A 831 -1.45 58.59 -60.07
C VAL A 831 -2.05 59.83 -59.41
N ARG A 832 -3.35 59.80 -59.11
CA ARG A 832 -4.07 60.94 -58.52
C ARG A 832 -3.56 61.28 -57.12
N GLY A 833 -3.39 60.26 -56.26
CA GLY A 833 -2.87 60.45 -54.91
C GLY A 833 -1.43 60.96 -54.90
N THR A 834 -0.62 60.53 -55.88
CA THR A 834 0.75 61.04 -56.03
C THR A 834 0.74 62.51 -56.46
N VAL A 835 -0.08 62.89 -57.45
CA VAL A 835 -0.24 64.29 -57.88
C VAL A 835 -0.78 65.17 -56.75
N GLU A 836 -1.71 64.67 -55.93
CA GLU A 836 -2.22 65.40 -54.76
C GLU A 836 -1.11 65.64 -53.73
N THR A 837 -0.26 64.64 -53.47
CA THR A 837 0.92 64.78 -52.58
C THR A 837 1.90 65.84 -53.12
N ILE A 838 2.12 65.87 -54.44
CA ILE A 838 2.96 66.90 -55.08
C ILE A 838 2.36 68.29 -54.89
N ARG A 839 1.03 68.43 -55.05
CA ARG A 839 0.31 69.70 -54.87
C ARG A 839 0.28 70.20 -53.43
N GLU A 840 0.36 69.32 -52.44
CA GLU A 840 0.48 69.73 -51.04
C GLU A 840 1.80 70.44 -50.77
N MET A 841 2.87 70.06 -51.47
CA MET A 841 4.19 70.70 -51.37
C MET A 841 4.33 71.91 -52.30
N TYR A 842 3.76 71.83 -53.51
CA TYR A 842 3.86 72.85 -54.55
C TYR A 842 2.45 73.14 -55.12
N PRO A 843 1.72 74.11 -54.54
CA PRO A 843 0.30 74.35 -54.84
C PRO A 843 -0.03 74.70 -56.29
N ASP A 844 0.90 75.33 -57.03
CA ASP A 844 0.70 75.75 -58.42
C ASP A 844 1.02 74.65 -59.46
N VAL A 845 1.31 73.42 -59.02
CA VAL A 845 1.57 72.28 -59.91
C VAL A 845 0.33 71.86 -60.70
N ARG A 846 0.52 71.76 -62.03
CA ARG A 846 -0.48 71.28 -62.99
C ARG A 846 0.03 70.07 -63.76
N VAL A 847 -0.84 69.10 -63.96
CA VAL A 847 -0.57 67.96 -64.86
C VAL A 847 -0.82 68.43 -66.29
N VAL A 848 0.20 68.35 -67.12
CA VAL A 848 0.18 68.75 -68.54
C VAL A 848 -0.18 67.55 -69.42
N ALA A 849 0.38 66.38 -69.12
CA ALA A 849 0.10 65.15 -69.84
C ALA A 849 0.22 63.92 -68.93
N GLN A 850 -0.51 62.86 -69.27
CA GLN A 850 -0.37 61.54 -68.67
C GLN A 850 -0.34 60.52 -69.80
N ARG A 851 0.67 59.65 -69.82
CA ARG A 851 0.86 58.65 -70.88
C ARG A 851 1.28 57.32 -70.25
N GLU A 852 0.68 56.22 -70.70
CA GLU A 852 1.20 54.89 -70.42
C GLU A 852 2.29 54.57 -71.44
N ARG A 853 3.44 54.11 -70.94
CA ARG A 853 4.58 53.73 -71.75
C ARG A 853 5.05 52.35 -71.32
N GLU A 854 5.14 51.45 -72.30
CA GLU A 854 5.93 50.23 -72.15
C GLU A 854 7.40 50.65 -72.06
N LYS A 855 8.07 50.29 -70.95
CA LYS A 855 9.51 50.44 -70.82
C LYS A 855 10.10 49.09 -71.22
N PRO A 856 10.42 48.84 -72.50
CA PRO A 856 11.06 47.58 -72.84
C PRO A 856 12.42 47.57 -72.12
N GLU A 857 12.59 46.66 -71.15
CA GLU A 857 13.94 46.33 -70.72
C GLU A 857 14.66 45.80 -71.95
N PRO A 858 15.77 46.44 -72.42
CA PRO A 858 16.56 45.81 -73.45
C PRO A 858 16.98 44.46 -72.88
N THR A 859 16.64 43.40 -73.61
CA THR A 859 17.05 42.06 -73.23
C THR A 859 18.56 42.06 -73.00
N VAL A 860 19.09 41.14 -72.18
CA VAL A 860 20.55 41.00 -72.00
C VAL A 860 21.28 40.93 -73.35
N THR A 861 20.61 40.43 -74.39
CA THR A 861 21.06 40.41 -75.78
C THR A 861 21.12 41.81 -76.42
N GLU A 862 20.09 42.65 -76.29
CA GLU A 862 20.07 44.02 -76.82
C GLU A 862 21.09 44.91 -76.10
N PHE A 863 21.17 44.84 -74.78
CA PHE A 863 22.19 45.56 -74.01
C PHE A 863 23.61 45.17 -74.45
N ARG A 864 23.87 43.87 -74.63
CA ARG A 864 25.14 43.38 -75.16
C ARG A 864 25.39 43.87 -76.57
N THR A 865 24.39 43.87 -77.44
CA THR A 865 24.51 44.32 -78.83
C THR A 865 24.86 45.81 -78.89
N THR A 866 24.16 46.65 -78.13
CA THR A 866 24.45 48.10 -78.05
C THR A 866 25.84 48.36 -77.48
N LEU A 867 26.25 47.59 -76.47
CA LEU A 867 27.57 47.73 -75.88
C LEU A 867 28.68 47.28 -76.86
N ASP A 868 28.49 46.16 -77.56
CA ASP A 868 29.39 45.64 -78.60
C ASP A 868 29.56 46.65 -79.74
N GLU A 869 28.48 47.29 -80.18
CA GLU A 869 28.52 48.33 -81.23
C GLU A 869 29.20 49.62 -80.75
N SER A 870 29.09 49.94 -79.46
CA SER A 870 29.66 51.16 -78.89
C SER A 870 31.17 51.06 -78.62
N LEU A 871 31.68 49.87 -78.28
CA LEU A 871 33.07 49.65 -77.89
C LEU A 871 33.95 49.33 -79.11
N THR A 872 35.10 49.99 -79.23
CA THR A 872 36.11 49.58 -80.23
C THR A 872 36.80 48.30 -79.77
N ASP A 873 37.34 47.48 -80.69
CA ASP A 873 38.10 46.26 -80.38
C ASP A 873 39.17 46.46 -79.27
N CYS A 874 39.90 47.58 -79.31
CA CYS A 874 40.91 47.91 -78.29
C CYS A 874 40.32 48.24 -76.91
N GLN A 875 39.11 48.83 -76.87
CA GLN A 875 38.37 49.12 -75.64
C GLN A 875 37.79 47.84 -75.05
N TRP A 876 37.25 46.96 -75.89
CA TRP A 876 36.75 45.64 -75.50
C TRP A 876 37.86 44.78 -74.90
N ALA A 877 38.95 44.60 -75.64
CA ALA A 877 40.09 43.81 -75.20
C ALA A 877 40.70 44.33 -73.89
N ALA A 878 40.77 45.66 -73.71
CA ALA A 878 41.25 46.26 -72.47
C ALA A 878 40.31 45.94 -71.28
N LEU A 879 38.99 46.08 -71.47
CA LEU A 879 37.99 45.83 -70.43
C LEU A 879 37.93 44.35 -70.02
N GLU A 880 37.87 43.46 -71.00
CA GLU A 880 37.82 42.01 -70.80
C GLU A 880 39.10 41.48 -70.12
N THR A 881 40.27 41.91 -70.60
CA THR A 881 41.55 41.47 -70.03
C THR A 881 41.75 42.03 -68.62
N ALA A 882 41.35 43.29 -68.36
CA ALA A 882 41.39 43.84 -67.01
C ALA A 882 40.49 43.06 -66.04
N TYR A 883 39.28 42.70 -66.47
CA TYR A 883 38.35 41.90 -65.67
C TYR A 883 38.91 40.50 -65.37
N LEU A 884 39.33 39.76 -66.39
CA LEU A 884 39.88 38.40 -66.24
C LEU A 884 41.19 38.37 -65.45
N ALA A 885 42.00 39.43 -65.51
CA ALA A 885 43.23 39.56 -64.74
C ALA A 885 43.00 39.96 -63.27
N GLY A 886 41.75 40.16 -62.85
CA GLY A 886 41.40 40.59 -61.49
C GLY A 886 41.88 42.00 -61.15
N PHE A 887 41.94 42.89 -62.16
CA PHE A 887 42.31 44.30 -61.97
C PHE A 887 41.31 45.07 -61.08
N PHE A 888 40.04 44.65 -61.09
CA PHE A 888 38.93 45.30 -60.36
C PHE A 888 38.69 44.75 -58.95
N GLU A 889 39.38 43.68 -58.54
CA GLU A 889 39.19 43.05 -57.22
C GLU A 889 39.91 43.83 -56.11
N TRP A 890 39.46 43.68 -54.85
CA TRP A 890 40.18 44.18 -53.68
C TRP A 890 40.53 43.04 -52.71
N PRO A 891 41.83 42.79 -52.42
CA PRO A 891 43.01 43.40 -53.05
C PRO A 891 43.19 42.94 -54.52
N ARG A 892 43.67 43.84 -55.40
CA ARG A 892 43.80 43.58 -56.85
C ARG A 892 44.82 42.48 -57.16
N ASN A 893 44.47 41.57 -58.07
CA ASN A 893 45.35 40.45 -58.48
C ASN A 893 46.41 40.87 -59.51
N SER A 894 46.10 41.86 -60.36
CA SER A 894 47.01 42.38 -61.38
C SER A 894 47.01 43.91 -61.39
N THR A 895 48.17 44.52 -61.60
CA THR A 895 48.27 45.98 -61.75
C THR A 895 47.98 46.40 -63.20
N GLY A 896 47.73 47.70 -63.41
CA GLY A 896 47.52 48.21 -64.77
C GLY A 896 48.74 48.05 -65.67
N GLU A 897 49.94 47.94 -65.09
CA GLU A 897 51.18 47.65 -65.81
C GLU A 897 51.23 46.19 -66.29
N ASP A 898 50.81 45.24 -65.45
CA ASP A 898 50.76 43.80 -65.79
C ASP A 898 49.73 43.51 -66.89
N VAL A 899 48.57 44.17 -66.83
CA VAL A 899 47.52 44.04 -67.84
C VAL A 899 47.94 44.71 -69.15
N ALA A 900 48.56 45.88 -69.10
CA ALA A 900 49.09 46.56 -70.28
C ALA A 900 50.18 45.73 -70.97
N ALA A 901 51.09 45.11 -70.20
CA ALA A 901 52.09 44.20 -70.73
C ALA A 901 51.48 42.98 -71.43
N SER A 902 50.40 42.41 -70.86
CA SER A 902 49.67 41.28 -71.46
C SER A 902 48.98 41.64 -72.78
N LEU A 903 48.53 42.89 -72.92
CA LEU A 903 47.91 43.43 -74.15
C LEU A 903 48.94 43.96 -75.16
N GLY A 904 50.23 43.99 -74.82
CA GLY A 904 51.29 44.53 -75.67
C GLY A 904 51.21 46.05 -75.90
N VAL A 905 50.56 46.78 -74.98
CA VAL A 905 50.40 48.25 -75.07
C VAL A 905 51.08 48.96 -73.89
N SER A 906 51.22 50.28 -73.98
CA SER A 906 51.76 51.05 -72.85
C SER A 906 50.71 51.19 -71.72
N PRO A 907 51.11 51.25 -70.43
CA PRO A 907 50.17 51.44 -69.32
C PRO A 907 49.25 52.67 -69.48
N PRO A 908 49.72 53.85 -69.94
CA PRO A 908 48.82 54.97 -70.23
C PRO A 908 47.77 54.68 -71.31
N THR A 909 48.17 53.96 -72.38
CA THR A 909 47.26 53.56 -73.47
C THR A 909 46.19 52.59 -72.96
N PHE A 910 46.59 51.59 -72.16
CA PHE A 910 45.65 50.68 -71.49
C PHE A 910 44.65 51.44 -70.61
N HIS A 911 45.12 52.32 -69.72
CA HIS A 911 44.23 53.10 -68.86
C HIS A 911 43.28 54.02 -69.64
N GLN A 912 43.73 54.60 -70.76
CA GLN A 912 42.87 55.42 -71.62
C GLN A 912 41.77 54.59 -72.29
N HIS A 913 42.10 53.42 -72.83
CA HIS A 913 41.11 52.51 -73.43
C HIS A 913 40.16 51.96 -72.38
N LEU A 914 40.67 51.54 -71.23
CA LEU A 914 39.86 51.04 -70.12
C LEU A 914 38.88 52.10 -69.62
N ARG A 915 39.32 53.34 -69.39
CA ARG A 915 38.45 54.41 -68.91
C ARG A 915 37.37 54.79 -69.92
N ARG A 916 37.70 54.81 -71.22
CA ARG A 916 36.70 55.02 -72.28
C ARG A 916 35.73 53.85 -72.39
N ALA A 917 36.19 52.62 -72.22
CA ALA A 917 35.34 51.43 -72.21
C ALA A 917 34.37 51.44 -71.02
N GLN A 918 34.89 51.72 -69.82
CA GLN A 918 34.08 51.87 -68.61
C GLN A 918 33.07 53.00 -68.74
N SER A 919 33.47 54.15 -69.27
CA SER A 919 32.55 55.28 -69.48
C SER A 919 31.41 54.92 -70.45
N LYS A 920 31.69 54.22 -71.55
CA LYS A 920 30.65 53.75 -72.47
C LYS A 920 29.77 52.68 -71.85
N LEU A 921 30.35 51.74 -71.12
CA LEU A 921 29.60 50.71 -70.38
C LEU A 921 28.66 51.31 -69.34
N LEU A 922 29.14 52.29 -68.58
CA LEU A 922 28.33 53.00 -67.59
C LEU A 922 27.28 53.89 -68.27
N GLY A 923 27.60 54.55 -69.39
CA GLY A 923 26.61 55.30 -70.19
C GLY A 923 25.49 54.39 -70.71
N THR A 924 25.81 53.25 -71.33
CA THR A 924 24.79 52.27 -71.77
C THR A 924 23.97 51.69 -70.60
N PHE A 925 24.49 51.74 -69.38
CA PHE A 925 23.82 51.25 -68.18
C PHE A 925 22.95 52.31 -67.47
N PHE A 926 23.40 53.57 -67.43
CA PHE A 926 22.75 54.67 -66.72
C PHE A 926 21.92 55.59 -67.62
N ASP A 927 22.26 55.75 -68.90
CA ASP A 927 21.48 56.53 -69.88
C ASP A 927 20.24 55.74 -70.36
N ARG A 928 19.68 54.89 -69.49
CA ARG A 928 18.55 53.98 -69.72
C ARG A 928 17.20 54.58 -69.36
#